data_AF-A0A844DGT5-F1
#
_entry.id   AF-A0A844DGT5-F1
#
_cell.length_a   1.000
_cell.length_b   1.000
_cell.length_c   1.000
_cell.angle_alpha   90.00
_cell.angle_beta   90.00
_cell.angle_gamma   90.00
#
_symmetry.space_group_name_H-M   'P 1'
#
loop_
_entity.id
_entity.type
_entity.pdbx_description
1 polymer ?
#
loop_
_entity_poly.entity_id
_entity_poly.type
_entity_poly.pdbx_seq_one_letter_code
_entity_poly.pdbx_strand_id
1 'polypeptide(L)'
;MYEIYAYPYGNPDAKLLLYRPNDPQALVLSPKLTREVSKGGSLVFTMTRDHAQYDMLQKLSTVVQVRRDGKEIWRGRVLKHEADFYNRRVVYCEGALSYFNDSSITPFNYKGTLRQFLQHLIDAHNDQVKSKMKCFQLGTVTAALGNLVVQFGDADQYGVGEDYGKVWDILDKLVLKVFGGYFYCGFDAATGYNVLNYCDQAVEAKRQTAQKIEYGRNLLNLSETTDATDLYTRIYPIGNKHTVDTSKWYYKLMWWRDPSKDKHEERWGIMEADAATVAQYLPASGYSYNLEEGWIQNDTAVQKFGIITRIVELDTDSANDTFAAGVQALQQNYAMKTSYVIRAVDLVDAGYDTDRLDFSMYSHIISKPHSVDAVMLCTKLVEPLEKPAQKEFTFGMTRRTLTDRQVANMGTTNLLVESAYTSEKYHQDMLKRLFAASEQAKKDSDEAAKTATNFLEYTPQNGLIVRHDSLPGKQVQILNDGIRVMDGSSMVNIQANAISITDGMGSCSINSGSIIFNGIRNSKIFEWPYQKDSHGNRIGEFTAQTTKIDLSSYSSVMLVYDTHKGGTWFASGGSAGRLTVVLPVNGQTYSYAYPWNTVHWRTVKVSDTGITFGSGNERTSDYKNNVITGVIHLEVPITDGVTKNDEVCRPLELYGFM
;
A
#
# COMPACT_ATOMS: atom_id res chain seq x y z
N MET A 1 10.93 8.57 -22.20
CA MET A 1 11.88 8.14 -21.15
C MET A 1 12.86 9.26 -20.84
N TYR A 2 13.13 9.51 -19.54
CA TYR A 2 14.10 10.50 -19.09
C TYR A 2 15.50 9.87 -18.92
N GLU A 3 16.55 10.63 -19.21
CA GLU A 3 17.93 10.24 -18.95
C GLU A 3 18.72 11.44 -18.40
N ILE A 4 19.68 11.20 -17.51
CA ILE A 4 20.60 12.23 -17.01
C ILE A 4 22.02 11.84 -17.42
N TYR A 5 22.73 12.78 -18.02
CA TYR A 5 24.13 12.65 -18.39
C TYR A 5 24.98 13.72 -17.72
N ALA A 6 26.22 13.38 -17.37
CA ALA A 6 27.24 14.32 -16.94
C ALA A 6 28.38 14.40 -17.94
N TYR A 7 29.01 15.57 -18.00
CA TYR A 7 30.13 15.89 -18.86
C TYR A 7 31.18 16.61 -17.98
N PRO A 8 32.17 15.88 -17.45
CA PRO A 8 33.23 16.46 -16.65
C PRO A 8 33.89 17.64 -17.37
N TYR A 9 34.06 18.75 -16.65
CA TYR A 9 34.58 20.02 -17.19
C TYR A 9 33.79 20.61 -18.39
N GLY A 10 32.60 20.09 -18.67
CA GLY A 10 31.82 20.46 -19.86
C GLY A 10 32.42 19.96 -21.17
N ASN A 11 33.20 18.87 -21.12
CA ASN A 11 33.74 18.22 -22.32
C ASN A 11 32.66 17.32 -22.96
N PRO A 12 32.17 17.64 -24.19
CA PRO A 12 31.15 16.85 -24.87
C PRO A 12 31.55 15.39 -25.12
N ASP A 13 32.85 15.10 -25.23
CA ASP A 13 33.37 13.77 -25.53
C ASP A 13 33.45 12.88 -24.28
N ALA A 14 33.45 13.48 -23.09
CA ALA A 14 33.53 12.77 -21.81
C ALA A 14 32.13 12.48 -21.23
N LYS A 15 31.26 11.86 -22.03
CA LYS A 15 29.87 11.62 -21.66
C LYS A 15 29.72 10.47 -20.64
N LEU A 16 29.13 10.77 -19.49
CA LEU A 16 28.84 9.82 -18.41
C LEU A 16 27.33 9.68 -18.21
N LEU A 17 26.81 8.46 -18.18
CA LEU A 17 25.40 8.21 -17.84
C LEU A 17 25.24 8.23 -16.31
N LEU A 18 24.33 9.06 -15.80
CA LEU A 18 23.98 9.12 -14.38
C LEU A 18 22.65 8.47 -14.07
N TYR A 19 21.67 8.61 -14.95
CA TYR A 19 20.32 8.11 -14.71
C TYR A 19 19.69 7.58 -15.98
N ARG A 20 19.16 6.35 -15.90
CA ARG A 20 18.21 5.79 -16.86
C ARG A 20 17.21 4.91 -16.10
N PRO A 21 15.89 5.05 -16.34
CA PRO A 21 14.89 4.16 -15.75
C PRO A 21 15.22 2.69 -16.01
N ASN A 22 15.12 1.87 -14.96
CA ASN A 22 15.40 0.43 -14.97
C ASN A 22 16.87 0.03 -15.24
N ASP A 23 17.82 0.96 -15.16
CA ASP A 23 19.26 0.66 -15.23
C ASP A 23 19.89 0.72 -13.82
N PRO A 24 20.21 -0.42 -13.19
CA PRO A 24 20.76 -0.42 -11.83
C PRO A 24 22.18 0.16 -11.74
N GLN A 25 22.91 0.29 -12.86
CA GLN A 25 24.25 0.86 -12.90
C GLN A 25 24.24 2.39 -13.14
N ALA A 26 23.07 2.93 -13.50
CA ALA A 26 22.84 4.35 -13.73
C ALA A 26 21.54 4.77 -13.02
N LEU A 27 21.58 4.74 -11.69
CA LEU A 27 20.47 5.08 -10.82
C LEU A 27 20.83 6.23 -9.89
N VAL A 28 19.97 7.24 -9.87
CA VAL A 28 19.94 8.28 -8.84
C VAL A 28 18.55 8.28 -8.22
N LEU A 29 18.47 8.60 -6.94
CA LEU A 29 17.23 8.61 -6.17
C LEU A 29 16.58 9.99 -6.25
N SER A 30 15.25 10.00 -6.40
CA SER A 30 14.41 11.22 -6.36
C SER A 30 14.88 12.35 -7.31
N PRO A 31 15.28 12.09 -8.57
CA PRO A 31 15.62 13.14 -9.51
C PRO A 31 14.43 14.08 -9.76
N LYS A 32 14.61 15.34 -9.42
CA LYS A 32 13.62 16.42 -9.56
C LYS A 32 14.19 17.53 -10.43
N LEU A 33 13.67 17.66 -11.64
CA LEU A 33 13.99 18.75 -12.56
C LEU A 33 13.01 19.90 -12.36
N THR A 34 13.51 21.13 -12.26
CA THR A 34 12.72 22.37 -12.20
C THR A 34 13.17 23.27 -13.34
N ARG A 35 12.25 23.64 -14.23
CA ARG A 35 12.49 24.55 -15.35
C ARG A 35 11.65 25.80 -15.16
N GLU A 36 12.27 26.97 -15.28
CA GLU A 36 11.67 28.26 -14.96
C GLU A 36 12.08 29.30 -16.01
N VAL A 37 11.17 30.20 -16.36
CA VAL A 37 11.52 31.34 -17.21
C VAL A 37 12.31 32.39 -16.42
N SER A 38 13.26 33.05 -17.08
CA SER A 38 14.12 34.11 -16.51
C SER A 38 14.89 33.71 -15.24
N LYS A 39 15.07 32.39 -15.02
CA LYS A 39 15.86 31.78 -13.94
C LYS A 39 16.58 30.56 -14.49
N GLY A 40 17.69 30.16 -13.87
CA GLY A 40 18.44 28.96 -14.28
C GLY A 40 17.62 27.67 -14.24
N GLY A 41 16.62 27.58 -13.36
CA GLY A 41 16.04 26.30 -12.98
C GLY A 41 17.07 25.43 -12.26
N SER A 42 16.68 24.21 -11.90
CA SER A 42 17.55 23.31 -11.15
C SER A 42 17.27 21.85 -11.45
N LEU A 43 18.28 21.02 -11.21
CA LEU A 43 18.12 19.57 -11.13
C LEU A 43 18.67 19.13 -9.78
N VAL A 44 17.86 18.40 -9.01
CA VAL A 44 18.25 17.86 -7.71
C VAL A 44 18.08 16.35 -7.74
N PHE A 45 19.09 15.61 -7.30
CA PHE A 45 19.02 14.15 -7.18
C PHE A 45 19.95 13.67 -6.07
N THR A 46 19.70 12.46 -5.56
CA THR A 46 20.60 11.82 -4.60
C THR A 46 21.32 10.66 -5.26
N MET A 47 22.65 10.71 -5.26
CA MET A 47 23.51 9.68 -5.82
C MET A 47 24.01 8.75 -4.70
N THR A 48 23.83 7.44 -4.88
CA THR A 48 24.26 6.44 -3.91
C THR A 48 25.78 6.28 -3.91
N ARG A 49 26.36 5.83 -2.79
CA ARG A 49 27.81 5.72 -2.61
C ARG A 49 28.48 4.74 -3.60
N ASP A 50 27.76 3.72 -4.00
CA ASP A 50 28.15 2.67 -4.94
C ASP A 50 27.97 3.07 -6.41
N HIS A 51 27.38 4.24 -6.69
CA HIS A 51 27.22 4.70 -8.06
C HIS A 51 28.57 4.88 -8.75
N ALA A 52 28.75 4.30 -9.95
CA ALA A 52 30.04 4.28 -10.66
C ALA A 52 30.66 5.67 -10.89
N GLN A 53 29.81 6.69 -11.01
CA GLN A 53 30.21 8.09 -11.26
C GLN A 53 30.28 8.95 -9.99
N TYR A 54 30.25 8.33 -8.79
CA TYR A 54 30.09 9.05 -7.52
C TYR A 54 31.11 10.19 -7.33
N ASP A 55 32.37 9.96 -7.70
CA ASP A 55 33.48 10.90 -7.54
C ASP A 55 33.79 11.75 -8.79
N MET A 56 32.98 11.64 -9.84
CA MET A 56 33.20 12.32 -11.13
C MET A 56 32.51 13.69 -11.24
N LEU A 57 31.70 14.09 -10.25
CA LEU A 57 30.84 15.28 -10.30
C LEU A 57 31.50 16.51 -9.66
N GLN A 58 32.57 17.02 -10.26
CA GLN A 58 33.25 18.22 -9.77
C GLN A 58 32.35 19.47 -9.88
N LYS A 59 32.24 20.21 -8.78
CA LYS A 59 31.47 21.45 -8.64
C LYS A 59 31.97 22.53 -9.63
N LEU A 60 31.04 23.35 -10.12
CA LEU A 60 31.20 24.44 -11.10
C LEU A 60 31.71 24.03 -12.49
N SER A 61 32.37 22.89 -12.64
CA SER A 61 32.95 22.44 -13.91
C SER A 61 32.11 21.39 -14.62
N THR A 62 31.51 20.44 -13.89
CA THR A 62 30.74 19.34 -14.49
C THR A 62 29.39 19.84 -15.00
N VAL A 63 29.18 19.70 -16.31
CA VAL A 63 27.91 20.01 -16.96
C VAL A 63 26.99 18.80 -16.87
N VAL A 64 25.71 19.02 -16.57
CA VAL A 64 24.68 18.00 -16.47
C VAL A 64 23.60 18.28 -17.49
N GLN A 65 23.15 17.24 -18.17
CA GLN A 65 22.14 17.28 -19.22
C GLN A 65 20.99 16.35 -18.85
N VAL A 66 19.75 16.82 -18.99
CA VAL A 66 18.57 15.97 -18.93
C VAL A 66 18.02 15.80 -20.34
N ARG A 67 17.81 14.55 -20.74
CA ARG A 67 17.11 14.20 -21.98
C ARG A 67 15.75 13.60 -21.66
N ARG A 68 14.78 13.86 -22.54
CA ARG A 68 13.49 13.18 -22.59
C ARG A 68 13.24 12.75 -24.02
N ASP A 69 12.96 11.47 -24.21
CA ASP A 69 12.66 10.87 -25.52
C ASP A 69 13.80 11.14 -26.54
N GLY A 70 15.04 11.00 -26.08
CA GLY A 70 16.24 11.24 -26.89
C GLY A 70 16.63 12.72 -27.09
N LYS A 71 15.73 13.66 -26.79
CA LYS A 71 15.95 15.11 -26.95
C LYS A 71 16.45 15.75 -25.66
N GLU A 72 17.42 16.63 -25.76
CA GLU A 72 17.85 17.48 -24.64
C GLU A 72 16.76 18.49 -24.26
N ILE A 73 16.35 18.48 -22.99
CA ILE A 73 15.30 19.36 -22.47
C ILE A 73 15.83 20.32 -21.39
N TRP A 74 17.03 20.07 -20.86
CA TRP A 74 17.66 20.90 -19.85
C TRP A 74 19.17 20.66 -19.80
N ARG A 75 19.93 21.73 -19.52
CA ARG A 75 21.37 21.70 -19.26
C ARG A 75 21.68 22.61 -18.08
N GLY A 76 22.65 22.20 -17.29
CA GLY A 76 23.13 22.95 -16.14
C GLY A 76 24.50 22.47 -15.68
N ARG A 77 24.92 22.87 -14.48
CA ARG A 77 26.16 22.39 -13.88
C ARG A 77 25.94 22.03 -12.42
N VAL A 78 26.78 21.13 -11.92
CA VAL A 78 26.86 20.85 -10.48
C VAL A 78 27.31 22.12 -9.76
N LEU A 79 26.48 22.69 -8.89
CA LEU A 79 26.85 23.85 -8.08
C LEU A 79 27.28 23.42 -6.69
N LYS A 80 26.50 22.51 -6.08
CA LYS A 80 26.71 22.05 -4.71
C LYS A 80 26.36 20.57 -4.59
N HIS A 81 27.06 19.88 -3.71
CA HIS A 81 26.62 18.58 -3.22
C HIS A 81 27.02 18.41 -1.76
N GLU A 82 26.19 17.71 -1.00
CA GLU A 82 26.40 17.40 0.41
C GLU A 82 26.24 15.89 0.61
N ALA A 83 27.06 15.32 1.50
CA ALA A 83 26.97 13.91 1.86
C ALA A 83 26.01 13.78 3.06
N ASP A 84 25.08 12.85 2.99
CA ASP A 84 24.26 12.47 4.15
C ASP A 84 24.98 11.47 5.06
N PHE A 85 24.31 11.01 6.12
CA PHE A 85 24.86 10.05 7.09
C PHE A 85 25.40 8.76 6.44
N TYR A 86 24.78 8.32 5.35
CA TYR A 86 25.16 7.11 4.60
C TYR A 86 26.20 7.39 3.51
N ASN A 87 26.75 8.61 3.48
CA ASN A 87 27.64 9.09 2.44
C ASN A 87 27.01 8.94 1.05
N ARG A 88 25.70 9.20 0.93
CA ARG A 88 25.04 9.46 -0.35
C ARG A 88 25.16 10.95 -0.64
N ARG A 89 25.40 11.31 -1.89
CA ARG A 89 25.55 12.72 -2.30
C ARG A 89 24.23 13.26 -2.78
N VAL A 90 23.66 14.20 -2.04
CA VAL A 90 22.58 15.05 -2.54
C VAL A 90 23.22 16.10 -3.44
N VAL A 91 22.95 16.03 -4.74
CA VAL A 91 23.55 16.89 -5.76
C VAL A 91 22.53 17.93 -6.20
N TYR A 92 22.93 19.20 -6.13
CA TYR A 92 22.18 20.33 -6.68
C TYR A 92 22.92 20.88 -7.89
N CYS A 93 22.20 20.90 -9.02
CA CYS A 93 22.66 21.52 -10.25
C CYS A 93 21.84 22.78 -10.55
N GLU A 94 22.51 23.84 -10.97
CA GLU A 94 21.87 25.05 -11.50
C GLU A 94 21.84 25.01 -13.02
N GLY A 95 20.78 25.52 -13.66
CA GLY A 95 20.65 25.44 -15.12
C GLY A 95 21.38 26.53 -15.89
N ALA A 96 21.37 26.40 -17.22
CA ALA A 96 22.28 27.10 -18.12
C ALA A 96 22.26 28.64 -17.99
N LEU A 97 21.11 29.29 -17.74
CA LEU A 97 21.09 30.75 -17.57
C LEU A 97 22.01 31.24 -16.44
N SER A 98 22.31 30.42 -15.44
CA SER A 98 23.29 30.74 -14.40
C SER A 98 24.71 30.94 -14.93
N TYR A 99 25.07 30.39 -16.09
CA TYR A 99 26.41 30.56 -16.68
C TYR A 99 26.73 32.03 -16.96
N PHE A 100 25.74 32.89 -17.21
CA PHE A 100 25.97 34.34 -17.37
C PHE A 100 26.51 35.03 -16.11
N ASN A 101 26.57 34.35 -14.96
CA ASN A 101 27.29 34.81 -13.76
C ASN A 101 28.81 34.56 -13.81
N ASP A 102 29.28 33.74 -14.76
CA ASP A 102 30.69 33.37 -14.91
C ASP A 102 31.50 34.37 -15.74
N SER A 103 30.82 35.29 -16.43
CA SER A 103 31.44 36.33 -17.26
C SER A 103 31.07 37.72 -16.78
N SER A 104 31.98 38.66 -17.04
CA SER A 104 31.89 40.05 -16.62
C SER A 104 32.12 40.96 -17.81
N ILE A 105 31.44 42.11 -17.86
CA ILE A 105 31.68 43.11 -18.90
C ILE A 105 32.14 44.39 -18.19
N THR A 106 33.22 44.99 -18.69
CA THR A 106 33.69 46.29 -18.21
C THR A 106 32.71 47.40 -18.61
N PRO A 107 32.69 48.55 -17.92
CA PRO A 107 31.79 49.63 -18.27
C PRO A 107 31.80 49.97 -19.77
N PHE A 108 30.62 50.16 -20.35
CA PHE A 108 30.44 50.39 -21.79
C PHE A 108 29.27 51.35 -22.07
N ASN A 109 29.29 51.94 -23.26
CA ASN A 109 28.14 52.66 -23.82
C ASN A 109 27.65 51.92 -25.06
N TYR A 110 26.33 51.85 -25.24
CA TYR A 110 25.74 51.12 -26.35
C TYR A 110 24.63 51.91 -27.02
N LYS A 111 24.64 51.94 -28.36
CA LYS A 111 23.54 52.40 -29.19
C LYS A 111 23.34 51.43 -30.34
N GLY A 112 22.14 50.86 -30.44
CA GLY A 112 21.81 49.87 -31.45
C GLY A 112 20.47 49.22 -31.18
N THR A 113 20.14 48.15 -31.90
CA THR A 113 18.90 47.41 -31.62
C THR A 113 19.08 46.49 -30.41
N LEU A 114 18.00 46.20 -29.68
CA LEU A 114 18.04 45.28 -28.54
C LEU A 114 18.53 43.89 -28.94
N ARG A 115 18.20 43.41 -30.16
CA ARG A 115 18.72 42.14 -30.68
C ARG A 115 20.24 42.15 -30.80
N GLN A 116 20.82 43.23 -31.35
CA GLN A 116 22.26 43.37 -31.44
C GLN A 116 22.90 43.48 -30.05
N PHE A 117 22.27 44.21 -29.12
CA PHE A 117 22.75 44.29 -27.74
C PHE A 117 22.86 42.91 -27.07
N LEU A 118 21.80 42.10 -27.16
CA LEU A 118 21.81 40.72 -26.64
C LEU A 118 22.89 39.86 -27.29
N GLN A 119 23.14 40.04 -28.59
CA GLN A 119 24.22 39.34 -29.28
C GLN A 119 25.60 39.73 -28.72
N HIS A 120 25.87 41.01 -28.50
CA HIS A 120 27.13 41.46 -27.90
C HIS A 120 27.37 40.87 -26.50
N LEU A 121 26.33 40.79 -25.67
CA LEU A 121 26.43 40.17 -24.33
C LEU A 121 26.76 38.67 -24.42
N ILE A 122 26.17 37.97 -25.38
CA ILE A 122 26.46 36.55 -25.64
C ILE A 122 27.90 36.39 -26.12
N ASP A 123 28.35 37.21 -27.06
CA ASP A 123 29.71 37.13 -27.62
C ASP A 123 30.75 37.38 -26.52
N ALA A 124 30.54 38.40 -25.69
CA ALA A 124 31.42 38.71 -24.55
C ALA A 124 31.43 37.57 -23.50
N HIS A 125 30.29 36.94 -23.25
CA HIS A 125 30.21 35.77 -22.37
C HIS A 125 31.00 34.58 -22.94
N ASN A 126 30.76 34.26 -24.22
CA ASN A 126 31.36 33.12 -24.90
C ASN A 126 32.88 33.24 -24.99
N ASP A 127 33.39 34.44 -25.27
CA ASP A 127 34.83 34.71 -25.35
C ASP A 127 35.52 34.49 -23.99
N GLN A 128 34.85 34.76 -22.87
CA GLN A 128 35.41 34.52 -21.54
C GLN A 128 35.30 33.05 -21.11
N VAL A 129 34.14 32.42 -21.31
CA VAL A 129 33.88 31.08 -20.76
C VAL A 129 34.53 29.97 -21.57
N LYS A 130 34.56 30.09 -22.91
CA LYS A 130 35.18 29.18 -23.90
C LYS A 130 34.78 27.69 -23.85
N SER A 131 34.12 27.23 -22.80
CA SER A 131 33.56 25.89 -22.68
C SER A 131 32.32 25.77 -23.55
N LYS A 132 32.42 24.99 -24.63
CA LYS A 132 31.36 24.85 -25.64
C LYS A 132 29.98 24.56 -25.04
N MET A 133 29.89 23.69 -24.03
CA MET A 133 28.61 23.34 -23.41
C MET A 133 28.00 24.45 -22.54
N LYS A 134 28.79 25.47 -22.20
CA LYS A 134 28.38 26.65 -21.42
C LYS A 134 28.15 27.90 -22.27
N CYS A 135 28.67 27.93 -23.50
CA CYS A 135 28.45 29.03 -24.44
C CYS A 135 27.00 29.08 -24.97
N PHE A 136 26.60 30.25 -25.45
CA PHE A 136 25.27 30.53 -25.98
C PHE A 136 25.29 30.96 -27.44
N GLN A 137 24.16 30.81 -28.12
CA GLN A 137 23.82 31.54 -29.33
C GLN A 137 22.48 32.26 -29.13
N LEU A 138 22.29 33.36 -29.85
CA LEU A 138 21.04 34.11 -29.78
C LEU A 138 19.97 33.39 -30.61
N GLY A 139 18.86 33.08 -29.96
CA GLY A 139 17.69 32.49 -30.61
C GLY A 139 16.68 33.55 -31.04
N THR A 140 15.42 33.24 -30.75
CA THR A 140 14.28 34.11 -31.02
C THR A 140 14.35 35.34 -30.13
N VAL A 141 14.21 36.51 -30.75
CA VAL A 141 13.94 37.78 -30.07
C VAL A 141 12.68 38.33 -30.72
N THR A 142 11.58 38.44 -29.97
CA THR A 142 10.28 38.88 -30.51
C THR A 142 10.43 40.22 -31.22
N ALA A 143 9.92 40.35 -32.45
CA ALA A 143 10.21 41.48 -33.34
C ALA A 143 9.87 42.87 -32.76
N ALA A 144 8.78 42.96 -31.96
CA ALA A 144 8.37 44.17 -31.27
C ALA A 144 9.45 44.70 -30.30
N LEU A 145 10.25 43.80 -29.71
CA LEU A 145 11.36 44.13 -28.82
C LEU A 145 12.71 44.12 -29.56
N GLY A 146 12.89 43.22 -30.52
CA GLY A 146 14.16 43.03 -31.22
C GLY A 146 14.60 44.22 -32.07
N ASN A 147 13.65 44.90 -32.70
CA ASN A 147 13.91 46.10 -33.52
C ASN A 147 13.92 47.39 -32.69
N LEU A 148 13.63 47.32 -31.38
CA LEU A 148 13.70 48.47 -30.50
C LEU A 148 15.13 48.99 -30.47
N VAL A 149 15.32 50.25 -30.83
CA VAL A 149 16.60 50.94 -30.66
C VAL A 149 16.74 51.27 -29.19
N VAL A 150 17.82 50.79 -28.59
CA VAL A 150 18.18 51.02 -27.19
C VAL A 150 19.45 51.86 -27.12
N GLN A 151 19.49 52.76 -26.15
CA GLN A 151 20.66 53.52 -25.79
C GLN A 151 20.93 53.29 -24.31
N PHE A 152 22.11 52.78 -24.00
CA PHE A 152 22.53 52.48 -22.65
C PHE A 152 23.84 53.19 -22.34
N GLY A 153 23.84 53.90 -21.21
CA GLY A 153 24.98 54.66 -20.73
C GLY A 153 25.08 56.02 -21.41
N ASP A 154 25.82 56.91 -20.75
CA ASP A 154 26.10 58.24 -21.24
C ASP A 154 27.53 58.28 -21.81
N ALA A 155 27.74 58.93 -22.94
CA ALA A 155 29.07 59.14 -23.49
C ALA A 155 29.85 60.22 -22.71
N ASP A 156 29.13 61.14 -22.06
CA ASP A 156 29.67 62.30 -21.35
C ASP A 156 29.70 62.11 -19.81
N GLN A 157 29.11 61.02 -19.29
CA GLN A 157 29.23 60.52 -17.91
C GLN A 157 29.65 59.05 -17.88
N TYR A 158 29.98 58.53 -16.69
CA TYR A 158 30.44 57.15 -16.48
C TYR A 158 29.49 56.12 -17.15
N GLY A 159 30.02 55.26 -18.03
CA GLY A 159 29.22 54.32 -18.84
C GLY A 159 28.52 53.21 -18.03
N VAL A 160 27.67 52.41 -18.69
CA VAL A 160 26.98 51.28 -18.08
C VAL A 160 27.97 50.23 -17.60
N GLY A 161 28.02 49.96 -16.29
CA GLY A 161 28.75 48.80 -15.76
C GLY A 161 29.50 48.99 -14.46
N GLU A 162 29.60 50.21 -13.89
CA GLU A 162 30.21 50.40 -12.57
C GLU A 162 29.46 49.60 -11.47
N ASP A 163 28.14 49.44 -11.63
CA ASP A 163 27.27 48.67 -10.73
C ASP A 163 26.90 47.25 -11.23
N TYR A 164 27.31 46.89 -12.45
CA TYR A 164 26.82 45.70 -13.17
C TYR A 164 27.95 44.80 -13.66
N GLY A 165 28.75 44.30 -12.72
CA GLY A 165 29.93 43.49 -13.01
C GLY A 165 29.67 42.10 -13.62
N LYS A 166 28.44 41.61 -13.77
CA LYS A 166 28.12 40.28 -14.37
C LYS A 166 27.17 40.41 -15.55
N VAL A 167 27.35 39.56 -16.58
CA VAL A 167 26.47 39.55 -17.76
C VAL A 167 25.01 39.27 -17.36
N TRP A 168 24.78 38.37 -16.40
CA TRP A 168 23.43 38.15 -15.87
C TRP A 168 22.82 39.40 -15.25
N ASP A 169 23.58 40.18 -14.48
CA ASP A 169 23.07 41.40 -13.84
C ASP A 169 22.64 42.45 -14.89
N ILE A 170 23.36 42.52 -16.01
CA ILE A 170 23.01 43.38 -17.17
C ILE A 170 21.72 42.88 -17.84
N LEU A 171 21.65 41.58 -18.18
CA LEU A 171 20.44 40.97 -18.77
C LEU A 171 19.22 41.16 -17.86
N ASP A 172 19.41 41.02 -16.56
CA ASP A 172 18.34 41.17 -15.57
C ASP A 172 17.85 42.61 -15.48
N LYS A 173 18.78 43.55 -15.28
CA LYS A 173 18.44 44.93 -14.92
C LYS A 173 18.13 45.80 -16.13
N LEU A 174 18.84 45.63 -17.24
CA LEU A 174 18.67 46.48 -18.43
C LEU A 174 17.73 45.89 -19.47
N VAL A 175 17.46 44.58 -19.42
CA VAL A 175 16.54 43.94 -20.37
C VAL A 175 15.25 43.54 -19.67
N LEU A 176 15.31 42.58 -18.72
CA LEU A 176 14.08 42.06 -18.10
C LEU A 176 13.34 43.11 -17.27
N LYS A 177 14.03 43.94 -16.50
CA LYS A 177 13.37 44.97 -15.66
C LYS A 177 12.88 46.17 -16.47
N VAL A 178 13.56 46.54 -17.56
CA VAL A 178 13.20 47.71 -18.37
C VAL A 178 12.09 47.34 -19.35
N PHE A 179 12.29 46.32 -20.17
CA PHE A 179 11.38 45.98 -21.26
C PHE A 179 10.39 44.87 -20.93
N GLY A 180 10.52 44.23 -19.76
CA GLY A 180 9.69 43.10 -19.39
C GLY A 180 10.05 41.84 -20.19
N GLY A 181 9.04 41.06 -20.57
CA GLY A 181 9.22 39.77 -21.24
C GLY A 181 9.89 38.72 -20.35
N TYR A 182 10.42 37.68 -20.98
CA TYR A 182 11.12 36.61 -20.28
C TYR A 182 12.20 35.95 -21.14
N PHE A 183 13.26 35.48 -20.48
CA PHE A 183 14.25 34.62 -21.10
C PHE A 183 13.91 33.15 -20.89
N TYR A 184 14.24 32.30 -21.86
CA TYR A 184 14.31 30.86 -21.64
C TYR A 184 15.44 30.27 -22.47
N CYS A 185 15.96 29.12 -22.01
CA CYS A 185 17.06 28.43 -22.67
C CYS A 185 16.54 27.26 -23.48
N GLY A 186 16.87 27.23 -24.77
CA GLY A 186 16.79 26.05 -25.62
C GLY A 186 18.18 25.43 -25.83
N PHE A 187 18.25 24.38 -26.65
CA PHE A 187 19.50 23.68 -26.97
C PHE A 187 19.55 23.36 -28.46
N ASP A 188 20.67 23.67 -29.08
CA ASP A 188 20.92 23.34 -30.47
C ASP A 188 21.90 22.17 -30.54
N ALA A 189 21.42 21.02 -31.01
CA ALA A 189 22.23 19.82 -31.15
C ALA A 189 23.27 19.93 -32.26
N ALA A 190 23.05 20.77 -33.28
CA ALA A 190 23.97 20.94 -34.40
C ALA A 190 25.19 21.78 -33.99
N THR A 191 24.98 22.88 -33.26
CA THR A 191 26.08 23.72 -32.77
C THR A 191 26.63 23.24 -31.44
N GLY A 192 25.81 22.58 -30.62
CA GLY A 192 26.11 22.17 -29.25
C GLY A 192 25.96 23.30 -28.22
N TYR A 193 25.54 24.50 -28.65
CA TYR A 193 25.37 25.67 -27.79
C TYR A 193 24.01 25.70 -27.10
N ASN A 194 23.98 26.40 -25.96
CA ASN A 194 22.74 26.84 -25.35
C ASN A 194 22.11 27.92 -26.24
N VAL A 195 20.78 28.00 -26.30
CA VAL A 195 20.08 29.00 -27.12
C VAL A 195 19.34 29.95 -26.20
N LEU A 196 19.79 31.21 -26.11
CA LEU A 196 19.09 32.23 -25.35
C LEU A 196 17.95 32.80 -26.19
N ASN A 197 16.71 32.61 -25.75
CA ASN A 197 15.54 33.21 -26.39
C ASN A 197 14.96 34.29 -25.47
N TYR A 198 14.52 35.40 -26.06
CA TYR A 198 13.87 36.51 -25.38
C TYR A 198 12.51 36.79 -26.01
N CYS A 199 11.44 36.57 -25.24
CA CYS A 199 10.07 36.70 -25.72
C CYS A 199 9.27 37.70 -24.89
N ASP A 200 8.36 38.41 -25.54
CA ASP A 200 7.30 39.17 -24.87
C ASP A 200 6.02 38.33 -24.72
N GLN A 201 5.17 38.69 -23.75
CA GLN A 201 3.84 38.11 -23.58
C GLN A 201 2.88 38.43 -24.72
N ALA A 202 3.07 39.57 -25.40
CA ALA A 202 2.10 40.07 -26.38
C ALA A 202 2.14 39.33 -27.73
N VAL A 203 3.15 38.51 -28.01
CA VAL A 203 3.28 37.84 -29.32
C VAL A 203 3.87 36.44 -29.17
N GLU A 204 3.04 35.43 -28.93
CA GLU A 204 3.44 34.02 -29.09
C GLU A 204 2.25 33.09 -29.42
N ALA A 205 1.35 33.50 -30.34
CA ALA A 205 0.24 32.65 -30.82
C ALA A 205 0.70 31.29 -31.41
N LYS A 206 2.00 31.15 -31.73
CA LYS A 206 2.62 29.92 -32.26
C LYS A 206 3.16 28.97 -31.18
N ARG A 207 3.18 29.37 -29.91
CA ARG A 207 3.73 28.56 -28.80
C ARG A 207 2.65 28.08 -27.84
N GLN A 208 1.39 28.12 -28.27
CA GLN A 208 0.31 27.46 -27.59
C GLN A 208 0.36 25.96 -27.90
N THR A 209 0.46 25.15 -26.86
CA THR A 209 0.32 23.69 -26.94
C THR A 209 -1.10 23.32 -27.40
N ALA A 210 -1.22 22.32 -28.28
CA ALA A 210 -2.52 21.77 -28.66
C ALA A 210 -3.24 21.08 -27.47
N GLN A 211 -2.48 20.55 -26.52
CA GLN A 211 -3.01 19.90 -25.32
C GLN A 211 -3.61 20.94 -24.35
N LYS A 212 -4.87 20.72 -23.98
CA LYS A 212 -5.58 21.49 -22.97
C LYS A 212 -5.41 20.86 -21.58
N ILE A 213 -5.58 21.67 -20.54
CA ILE A 213 -5.68 21.22 -19.15
C ILE A 213 -7.13 21.38 -18.71
N GLU A 214 -7.82 20.26 -18.52
CA GLU A 214 -9.28 20.24 -18.37
C GLU A 214 -9.72 19.51 -17.09
N TYR A 215 -10.60 20.15 -16.31
CA TYR A 215 -11.28 19.52 -15.18
C TYR A 215 -12.04 18.27 -15.64
N GLY A 216 -11.86 17.17 -14.92
CA GLY A 216 -12.48 15.88 -15.26
C GLY A 216 -11.77 15.11 -16.38
N ARG A 217 -10.66 15.62 -16.92
CA ARG A 217 -9.86 14.92 -17.95
C ARG A 217 -8.41 14.67 -17.50
N ASN A 218 -7.61 15.71 -17.37
CA ASN A 218 -6.18 15.62 -16.99
C ASN A 218 -5.75 16.58 -15.89
N LEU A 219 -6.63 17.47 -15.42
CA LEU A 219 -6.40 18.30 -14.25
C LEU A 219 -6.54 17.48 -12.95
N LEU A 220 -5.48 17.43 -12.13
CA LEU A 220 -5.47 16.74 -10.83
C LEU A 220 -5.67 17.69 -9.65
N ASN A 221 -5.05 18.87 -9.72
CA ASN A 221 -5.18 19.92 -8.70
C ASN A 221 -4.99 21.30 -9.33
N LEU A 222 -5.69 22.29 -8.79
CA LEU A 222 -5.57 23.69 -9.18
C LEU A 222 -5.60 24.56 -7.92
N SER A 223 -4.56 25.36 -7.75
CA SER A 223 -4.49 26.41 -6.74
C SER A 223 -4.35 27.75 -7.43
N GLU A 224 -5.22 28.70 -7.10
CA GLU A 224 -5.18 30.07 -7.61
C GLU A 224 -4.56 31.01 -6.58
N THR A 225 -3.64 31.84 -7.02
CA THR A 225 -3.11 32.96 -6.24
C THR A 225 -3.31 34.24 -7.03
N THR A 226 -3.98 35.21 -6.43
CA THR A 226 -4.17 36.56 -6.98
C THR A 226 -3.42 37.57 -6.13
N ASP A 227 -2.55 38.35 -6.74
CA ASP A 227 -1.86 39.46 -6.07
C ASP A 227 -2.20 40.80 -6.74
N ALA A 228 -2.70 41.74 -5.94
CA ALA A 228 -3.02 43.11 -6.32
C ALA A 228 -2.17 44.16 -5.59
N THR A 229 -1.20 43.74 -4.77
CA THR A 229 -0.39 44.61 -3.89
C THR A 229 0.34 45.71 -4.67
N ASP A 230 0.73 45.41 -5.91
CA ASP A 230 1.49 46.30 -6.79
C ASP A 230 0.69 46.92 -7.94
N LEU A 231 -0.64 46.75 -7.95
CA LEU A 231 -1.50 47.29 -9.01
C LEU A 231 -1.58 48.83 -8.89
N TYR A 232 -1.38 49.52 -10.01
CA TYR A 232 -1.59 50.95 -10.19
C TYR A 232 -2.18 51.21 -11.58
N THR A 233 -3.16 52.10 -11.65
CA THR A 233 -3.85 52.43 -12.90
C THR A 233 -3.42 53.80 -13.45
N ARG A 234 -2.74 54.60 -12.63
CA ARG A 234 -2.13 55.89 -12.97
C ARG A 234 -0.75 56.01 -12.34
N ILE A 235 0.21 56.53 -13.08
CA ILE A 235 1.56 56.80 -12.57
C ILE A 235 1.93 58.27 -12.70
N TYR A 236 2.84 58.68 -11.82
CA TYR A 236 3.60 59.93 -11.89
C TYR A 236 5.07 59.53 -12.13
N PRO A 237 5.52 59.51 -13.41
CA PRO A 237 6.89 59.12 -13.74
C PRO A 237 7.86 60.21 -13.27
N ILE A 238 8.92 59.80 -12.58
CA ILE A 238 10.00 60.71 -12.17
C ILE A 238 11.37 60.15 -12.57
N GLY A 239 12.16 60.96 -13.26
CA GLY A 239 13.52 60.65 -13.67
C GLY A 239 14.57 61.03 -12.62
N ASN A 240 15.82 61.11 -13.08
CA ASN A 240 16.97 61.55 -12.29
C ASN A 240 16.88 63.04 -11.93
N LYS A 241 17.77 63.46 -11.02
CA LYS A 241 17.85 64.86 -10.59
C LYS A 241 18.49 65.73 -11.66
N HIS A 242 17.99 66.95 -11.80
CA HIS A 242 18.53 68.01 -12.65
C HIS A 242 18.31 69.38 -11.99
N THR A 243 19.10 70.37 -12.40
CA THR A 243 18.95 71.75 -11.90
C THR A 243 17.99 72.52 -12.79
N VAL A 244 17.01 73.19 -12.18
CA VAL A 244 16.06 74.07 -12.88
C VAL A 244 16.11 75.49 -12.33
N ASP A 245 15.82 76.46 -13.19
CA ASP A 245 15.64 77.87 -12.82
C ASP A 245 14.20 78.17 -12.37
N THR A 246 13.23 77.31 -12.71
CA THR A 246 11.82 77.44 -12.31
C THR A 246 11.16 76.07 -12.32
N SER A 247 10.43 75.74 -11.24
CA SER A 247 9.71 74.47 -11.14
C SER A 247 8.57 74.40 -12.16
N LYS A 248 8.37 73.22 -12.74
CA LYS A 248 7.22 72.90 -13.61
C LYS A 248 6.27 71.87 -13.01
N TRP A 249 6.51 71.43 -11.78
CA TRP A 249 5.66 70.46 -11.10
C TRP A 249 4.35 71.12 -10.64
N TYR A 250 3.24 70.77 -11.29
CA TYR A 250 1.93 71.37 -11.05
C TYR A 250 1.49 71.38 -9.59
N TYR A 251 1.58 70.26 -8.87
CA TYR A 251 1.19 70.22 -7.45
C TYR A 251 2.14 70.99 -6.53
N LYS A 252 3.42 71.13 -6.90
CA LYS A 252 4.40 71.97 -6.19
C LYS A 252 4.03 73.45 -6.34
N LEU A 253 3.64 73.87 -7.54
CA LEU A 253 3.16 75.22 -7.86
C LEU A 253 1.78 75.52 -7.24
N MET A 254 0.86 74.56 -7.25
CA MET A 254 -0.49 74.72 -6.68
C MET A 254 -0.51 74.81 -5.15
N TRP A 255 0.23 73.95 -4.44
CA TRP A 255 0.12 73.85 -2.99
C TRP A 255 1.06 74.79 -2.23
N TRP A 256 2.22 75.12 -2.80
CA TRP A 256 3.17 76.03 -2.14
C TRP A 256 3.17 77.44 -2.71
N ARG A 257 2.43 77.70 -3.81
CA ARG A 257 2.33 79.02 -4.46
C ARG A 257 3.69 79.71 -4.61
N ASP A 258 4.75 78.91 -4.80
CA ASP A 258 6.12 79.38 -4.73
C ASP A 258 6.48 80.09 -6.05
N PRO A 259 6.65 81.42 -6.06
CA PRO A 259 7.02 82.17 -7.24
C PRO A 259 8.55 82.25 -7.40
N SER A 260 9.33 81.56 -6.55
CA SER A 260 10.78 81.66 -6.54
C SER A 260 11.36 81.11 -7.85
N LYS A 261 12.24 81.94 -8.45
CA LYS A 261 13.05 81.61 -9.63
C LYS A 261 14.47 81.25 -9.21
N ASP A 262 14.59 80.60 -8.05
CA ASP A 262 15.88 80.25 -7.50
C ASP A 262 16.31 78.91 -8.08
N LYS A 263 17.58 78.83 -8.49
CA LYS A 263 18.17 77.57 -8.96
C LYS A 263 18.05 76.51 -7.87
N HIS A 264 17.41 75.40 -8.20
CA HIS A 264 17.28 74.27 -7.29
C HIS A 264 17.29 72.94 -8.04
N GLU A 265 17.56 71.87 -7.32
CA GLU A 265 17.47 70.51 -7.86
C GLU A 265 16.00 70.03 -7.88
N GLU A 266 15.57 69.52 -9.02
CA GLU A 266 14.31 68.79 -9.21
C GLU A 266 14.55 67.46 -9.90
N ARG A 267 13.57 66.56 -9.86
CA ARG A 267 13.58 65.37 -10.71
C ARG A 267 12.89 65.65 -12.02
N TRP A 268 13.39 65.04 -13.09
CA TRP A 268 12.72 65.02 -14.38
C TRP A 268 11.29 64.49 -14.22
N GLY A 269 10.33 65.17 -14.84
CA GLY A 269 8.95 64.71 -15.00
C GLY A 269 8.59 64.69 -16.47
N ILE A 270 7.33 64.44 -16.80
CA ILE A 270 6.89 64.36 -18.20
C ILE A 270 6.44 65.69 -18.81
N MET A 271 6.46 66.79 -18.05
CA MET A 271 5.80 68.06 -18.43
C MET A 271 6.35 68.70 -19.72
N GLU A 272 7.55 68.32 -20.14
CA GLU A 272 8.20 68.82 -21.35
C GLU A 272 8.32 67.77 -22.47
N ALA A 273 7.61 66.64 -22.36
CA ALA A 273 7.64 65.62 -23.40
C ALA A 273 7.07 66.17 -24.73
N ASP A 274 7.81 65.99 -25.82
CA ASP A 274 7.41 66.48 -27.14
C ASP A 274 6.34 65.61 -27.82
N ALA A 275 5.64 66.20 -28.78
CA ALA A 275 4.54 65.52 -29.48
C ALA A 275 4.99 64.28 -30.27
N ALA A 276 6.24 64.25 -30.75
CA ALA A 276 6.77 63.12 -31.51
C ALA A 276 6.98 61.90 -30.59
N THR A 277 7.53 62.14 -29.40
CA THR A 277 7.74 61.14 -28.35
C THR A 277 6.40 60.59 -27.86
N VAL A 278 5.43 61.47 -27.59
CA VAL A 278 4.09 61.03 -27.19
C VAL A 278 3.44 60.13 -28.24
N ALA A 279 3.47 60.56 -29.52
CA ALA A 279 2.90 59.79 -30.62
C ALA A 279 3.61 58.46 -30.86
N GLN A 280 4.92 58.39 -30.56
CA GLN A 280 5.72 57.18 -30.73
C GLN A 280 5.45 56.15 -29.63
N TYR A 281 5.34 56.57 -28.37
CA TYR A 281 5.36 55.63 -27.23
C TYR A 281 3.99 55.37 -26.62
N LEU A 282 3.05 56.33 -26.65
CA LEU A 282 1.71 56.11 -26.12
C LEU A 282 0.93 55.15 -27.02
N PRO A 283 0.33 54.06 -26.50
CA PRO A 283 -0.51 53.18 -27.30
C PRO A 283 -1.66 53.92 -27.97
N ALA A 284 -2.01 53.49 -29.18
CA ALA A 284 -3.08 54.09 -29.98
C ALA A 284 -4.48 54.05 -29.31
N SER A 285 -4.69 53.21 -28.29
CA SER A 285 -5.95 53.09 -27.57
C SER A 285 -5.77 52.63 -26.13
N GLY A 286 -6.65 53.06 -25.23
CA GLY A 286 -6.75 52.55 -23.86
C GLY A 286 -5.81 53.20 -22.84
N TYR A 287 -5.12 54.27 -23.23
CA TYR A 287 -4.22 55.06 -22.40
C TYR A 287 -4.44 56.54 -22.63
N SER A 288 -4.22 57.33 -21.58
CA SER A 288 -4.24 58.78 -21.64
C SER A 288 -3.18 59.36 -20.71
N TYR A 289 -2.89 60.64 -20.86
CA TYR A 289 -1.84 61.33 -20.13
C TYR A 289 -2.24 62.79 -19.89
N ASN A 290 -1.58 63.43 -18.94
CA ASN A 290 -1.67 64.86 -18.69
C ASN A 290 -0.26 65.40 -18.44
N LEU A 291 0.26 66.19 -19.38
CA LEU A 291 1.58 66.81 -19.26
C LEU A 291 1.58 67.97 -18.27
N GLU A 292 0.45 68.62 -18.01
CA GLU A 292 0.37 69.67 -17.00
C GLU A 292 0.48 69.04 -15.60
N GLU A 293 -0.35 68.04 -15.30
CA GLU A 293 -0.36 67.36 -14.00
C GLU A 293 0.73 66.27 -13.84
N GLY A 294 1.44 65.95 -14.91
CA GLY A 294 2.59 65.04 -14.91
C GLY A 294 2.26 63.55 -14.75
N TRP A 295 1.06 63.10 -15.16
CA TRP A 295 0.66 61.69 -15.05
C TRP A 295 0.37 60.99 -16.39
N ILE A 296 0.47 59.67 -16.35
CA ILE A 296 0.08 58.74 -17.42
C ILE A 296 -0.88 57.70 -16.83
N GLN A 297 -1.95 57.32 -17.53
CA GLN A 297 -2.94 56.36 -17.04
C GLN A 297 -3.36 55.34 -18.10
N ASN A 298 -3.77 54.16 -17.61
CA ASN A 298 -4.40 53.13 -18.42
C ASN A 298 -5.92 53.22 -18.19
N ASP A 299 -6.62 53.78 -19.17
CA ASP A 299 -8.06 54.05 -19.08
C ASP A 299 -8.86 52.76 -18.92
N THR A 300 -8.43 51.68 -19.57
CA THR A 300 -9.05 50.36 -19.45
C THR A 300 -8.90 49.79 -18.04
N ALA A 301 -7.90 50.23 -17.27
CA ALA A 301 -7.61 49.76 -15.91
C ALA A 301 -8.42 50.57 -14.91
N VAL A 302 -8.43 51.89 -15.13
CA VAL A 302 -9.23 52.83 -14.35
C VAL A 302 -10.71 52.46 -14.41
N GLN A 303 -11.23 52.08 -15.57
CA GLN A 303 -12.62 51.61 -15.71
C GLN A 303 -12.93 50.36 -14.86
N LYS A 304 -11.96 49.47 -14.66
CA LYS A 304 -12.14 48.21 -13.92
C LYS A 304 -11.87 48.33 -12.43
N PHE A 305 -10.86 49.10 -12.05
CA PHE A 305 -10.29 49.11 -10.70
C PHE A 305 -10.30 50.48 -10.02
N GLY A 306 -10.74 51.52 -10.73
CA GLY A 306 -10.63 52.91 -10.28
C GLY A 306 -9.22 53.48 -10.43
N ILE A 307 -9.03 54.72 -9.98
CA ILE A 307 -7.72 55.40 -10.00
C ILE A 307 -6.90 54.93 -8.80
N ILE A 308 -5.77 54.28 -9.08
CA ILE A 308 -4.77 53.84 -8.10
C ILE A 308 -3.43 54.43 -8.54
N THR A 309 -2.88 55.35 -7.75
CA THR A 309 -1.73 56.18 -8.14
C THR A 309 -0.41 55.66 -7.58
N ARG A 310 0.67 55.73 -8.37
CA ARG A 310 2.03 55.47 -7.91
C ARG A 310 3.05 56.43 -8.49
N ILE A 311 4.02 56.87 -7.69
CA ILE A 311 5.22 57.51 -8.19
C ILE A 311 6.16 56.41 -8.70
N VAL A 312 6.60 56.50 -9.95
CA VAL A 312 7.50 55.52 -10.57
C VAL A 312 8.83 56.20 -10.83
N GLU A 313 9.87 55.76 -10.13
CA GLU A 313 11.23 56.22 -10.31
C GLU A 313 11.87 55.52 -11.51
N LEU A 314 12.44 56.30 -12.42
CA LEU A 314 13.02 55.87 -13.68
C LEU A 314 14.44 56.43 -13.78
N ASP A 315 15.35 55.63 -14.31
CA ASP A 315 16.72 56.06 -14.57
C ASP A 315 16.76 56.76 -15.94
N THR A 316 16.36 58.03 -15.96
CA THR A 316 16.18 58.83 -17.19
C THR A 316 16.54 60.29 -16.93
N ASP A 317 17.21 60.92 -17.89
CA ASP A 317 17.75 62.29 -17.78
C ASP A 317 17.08 63.30 -18.72
N SER A 318 15.88 63.00 -19.21
CA SER A 318 15.06 63.93 -20.01
C SER A 318 13.56 63.66 -19.86
N ALA A 319 12.72 64.68 -20.08
CA ALA A 319 11.26 64.51 -20.04
C ALA A 319 10.74 63.50 -21.08
N ASN A 320 11.38 63.43 -22.24
CA ASN A 320 11.03 62.47 -23.31
C ASN A 320 11.33 61.03 -22.89
N ASP A 321 12.53 60.79 -22.33
CA ASP A 321 12.93 59.45 -21.88
C ASP A 321 12.08 59.03 -20.67
N THR A 322 11.80 59.96 -19.75
CA THR A 322 10.89 59.74 -18.61
C THR A 322 9.48 59.39 -19.07
N PHE A 323 8.95 60.05 -20.11
CA PHE A 323 7.64 59.71 -20.69
C PHE A 323 7.65 58.31 -21.31
N ALA A 324 8.63 58.01 -22.18
CA ALA A 324 8.74 56.72 -22.85
C ALA A 324 8.84 55.56 -21.85
N ALA A 325 9.73 55.67 -20.85
CA ALA A 325 9.90 54.66 -19.82
C ALA A 325 8.68 54.58 -18.87
N GLY A 326 8.00 55.71 -18.60
CA GLY A 326 6.76 55.73 -17.84
C GLY A 326 5.62 54.98 -18.53
N VAL A 327 5.41 55.20 -19.83
CA VAL A 327 4.42 54.45 -20.61
C VAL A 327 4.72 52.95 -20.57
N GLN A 328 5.99 52.55 -20.72
CA GLN A 328 6.39 51.15 -20.63
C GLN A 328 6.09 50.55 -19.25
N ALA A 329 6.44 51.26 -18.17
CA ALA A 329 6.17 50.80 -16.80
C ALA A 329 4.66 50.59 -16.54
N LEU A 330 3.83 51.49 -17.07
CA LEU A 330 2.37 51.40 -16.95
C LEU A 330 1.77 50.28 -17.80
N GLN A 331 2.27 50.05 -19.02
CA GLN A 331 1.90 48.90 -19.84
C GLN A 331 2.21 47.57 -19.14
N GLN A 332 3.34 47.51 -18.41
CA GLN A 332 3.73 46.33 -17.64
C GLN A 332 2.91 46.10 -16.36
N ASN A 333 2.09 47.07 -15.92
CA ASN A 333 1.37 47.02 -14.65
C ASN A 333 -0.11 46.62 -14.75
N TYR A 334 -0.64 46.42 -15.95
CA TYR A 334 -2.09 46.33 -16.17
C TYR A 334 -2.80 45.08 -15.61
N ALA A 335 -2.09 43.97 -15.40
CA ALA A 335 -2.74 42.72 -15.01
C ALA A 335 -2.70 42.53 -13.49
N MET A 336 -3.89 42.40 -12.87
CA MET A 336 -4.05 41.59 -11.66
C MET A 336 -3.34 40.26 -11.92
N LYS A 337 -2.31 39.95 -11.13
CA LYS A 337 -1.46 38.79 -11.40
C LYS A 337 -2.16 37.57 -10.85
N THR A 338 -2.95 36.94 -11.70
CA THR A 338 -3.44 35.59 -11.45
C THR A 338 -2.34 34.61 -11.82
N SER A 339 -1.91 33.84 -10.82
CA SER A 339 -0.99 32.72 -10.97
C SER A 339 -1.72 31.44 -10.58
N TYR A 340 -1.58 30.39 -11.39
CA TYR A 340 -2.13 29.08 -11.10
C TYR A 340 -1.00 28.09 -10.87
N VAL A 341 -1.02 27.40 -9.73
CA VAL A 341 -0.21 26.19 -9.52
C VAL A 341 -1.10 24.99 -9.80
N ILE A 342 -0.76 24.26 -10.86
CA ILE A 342 -1.57 23.19 -11.42
C ILE A 342 -0.78 21.89 -11.37
N ARG A 343 -1.41 20.85 -10.83
CA ARG A 343 -0.96 19.46 -11.05
C ARG A 343 -1.84 18.87 -12.13
N ALA A 344 -1.22 18.38 -13.20
CA ALA A 344 -1.92 17.80 -14.33
C ALA A 344 -1.14 16.62 -14.89
N VAL A 345 -1.86 15.67 -15.47
CA VAL A 345 -1.26 14.59 -16.26
C VAL A 345 -0.94 15.12 -17.65
N ASP A 346 0.31 15.00 -18.07
CA ASP A 346 0.70 15.24 -19.45
C ASP A 346 0.16 14.08 -20.31
N LEU A 347 -0.78 14.32 -21.23
CA LEU A 347 -1.44 13.24 -21.97
C LEU A 347 -0.45 12.47 -22.85
N VAL A 348 0.65 13.09 -23.29
CA VAL A 348 1.73 12.38 -23.99
C VAL A 348 2.37 11.31 -23.10
N ASP A 349 2.53 11.56 -21.80
CA ASP A 349 3.01 10.52 -20.86
C ASP A 349 1.99 9.41 -20.63
N ALA A 350 0.70 9.71 -20.84
CA ALA A 350 -0.38 8.72 -20.82
C ALA A 350 -0.58 8.02 -22.19
N GLY A 351 0.29 8.29 -23.18
CA GLY A 351 0.29 7.63 -24.49
C GLY A 351 -0.64 8.24 -25.54
N TYR A 352 -1.18 9.45 -25.31
CA TYR A 352 -1.97 10.16 -26.30
C TYR A 352 -1.09 10.92 -27.30
N ASP A 353 -1.52 10.94 -28.56
CA ASP A 353 -0.87 11.70 -29.63
C ASP A 353 -1.32 13.17 -29.59
N THR A 354 -0.53 14.01 -28.93
CA THR A 354 -0.76 15.45 -28.81
C THR A 354 0.55 16.16 -28.44
N ASP A 355 0.51 17.49 -28.33
CA ASP A 355 1.65 18.27 -27.88
C ASP A 355 1.88 18.09 -26.38
N ARG A 356 3.15 17.99 -25.98
CA ARG A 356 3.51 17.98 -24.56
C ARG A 356 3.19 19.31 -23.90
N LEU A 357 2.69 19.25 -22.67
CA LEU A 357 2.73 20.42 -21.79
C LEU A 357 4.19 20.69 -21.42
N ASP A 358 4.64 21.94 -21.61
CA ASP A 358 6.03 22.30 -21.36
C ASP A 358 6.18 23.71 -20.78
N PHE A 359 7.30 23.95 -20.11
CA PHE A 359 7.65 25.30 -19.63
C PHE A 359 7.89 26.23 -20.82
N SER A 360 7.68 27.53 -20.62
CA SER A 360 7.79 28.56 -21.65
C SER A 360 6.79 28.42 -22.82
N MET A 361 5.77 27.56 -22.70
CA MET A 361 4.70 27.41 -23.68
C MET A 361 3.36 27.86 -23.09
N TYR A 362 2.42 28.27 -23.94
CA TYR A 362 1.06 28.61 -23.52
C TYR A 362 0.17 27.37 -23.51
N SER A 363 -0.70 27.26 -22.53
CA SER A 363 -1.68 26.17 -22.45
C SER A 363 -3.04 26.72 -22.06
N HIS A 364 -4.08 26.10 -22.60
CA HIS A 364 -5.47 26.45 -22.29
C HIS A 364 -5.93 25.67 -21.06
N ILE A 365 -6.26 26.40 -20.00
CA ILE A 365 -6.73 25.88 -18.72
C ILE A 365 -8.23 26.07 -18.66
N ILE A 366 -8.97 24.97 -18.52
CA ILE A 366 -10.44 24.95 -18.47
C ILE A 366 -10.87 24.22 -17.20
N SER A 367 -11.48 24.95 -16.29
CA SER A 367 -12.07 24.39 -15.08
C SER A 367 -13.32 25.14 -14.67
N LYS A 368 -14.46 24.70 -15.23
CA LYS A 368 -15.78 25.28 -14.94
C LYS A 368 -16.13 25.37 -13.44
N PRO A 369 -15.85 24.37 -12.58
CA PRO A 369 -16.12 24.47 -11.14
C PRO A 369 -15.32 25.58 -10.42
N HIS A 370 -14.18 25.99 -11.00
CA HIS A 370 -13.32 27.03 -10.45
C HIS A 370 -13.46 28.35 -11.22
N SER A 371 -14.41 28.45 -12.17
CA SER A 371 -14.58 29.62 -13.04
C SER A 371 -13.32 30.02 -13.84
N VAL A 372 -12.49 29.02 -14.21
CA VAL A 372 -11.26 29.25 -14.98
C VAL A 372 -11.48 28.84 -16.43
N ASP A 373 -11.25 29.78 -17.35
CA ASP A 373 -11.13 29.56 -18.80
C ASP A 373 -10.09 30.56 -19.32
N ALA A 374 -8.82 30.14 -19.36
CA ALA A 374 -7.70 31.04 -19.64
C ALA A 374 -6.57 30.36 -20.40
N VAL A 375 -5.96 31.08 -21.33
CA VAL A 375 -4.71 30.69 -22.00
C VAL A 375 -3.57 31.42 -21.32
N MET A 376 -2.65 30.67 -20.69
CA MET A 376 -1.57 31.25 -19.89
C MET A 376 -0.23 30.60 -20.20
N LEU A 377 0.84 31.38 -20.05
CA LEU A 377 2.22 30.92 -20.16
C LEU A 377 2.59 30.05 -18.95
N CYS A 378 3.13 28.86 -19.19
CA CYS A 378 3.78 28.04 -18.18
C CYS A 378 5.14 28.66 -17.80
N THR A 379 5.20 29.36 -16.67
CA THR A 379 6.42 30.04 -16.19
C THR A 379 7.33 29.13 -15.38
N LYS A 380 6.81 28.04 -14.84
CA LYS A 380 7.56 27.02 -14.12
C LYS A 380 7.00 25.63 -14.35
N LEU A 381 7.89 24.64 -14.44
CA LEU A 381 7.56 23.23 -14.51
C LEU A 381 8.48 22.45 -13.57
N VAL A 382 7.88 21.72 -12.63
CA VAL A 382 8.57 20.78 -11.72
C VAL A 382 8.24 19.35 -12.16
N GLU A 383 9.28 18.58 -12.44
CA GLU A 383 9.23 17.23 -13.00
C GLU A 383 9.99 16.24 -12.09
N PRO A 384 9.27 15.44 -11.31
CA PRO A 384 9.83 14.24 -10.69
C PRO A 384 10.07 13.17 -11.77
N LEU A 385 11.32 12.88 -12.13
CA LEU A 385 11.61 12.06 -13.31
C LEU A 385 11.20 10.59 -13.13
N GLU A 386 11.16 10.10 -11.89
CA GLU A 386 10.64 8.77 -11.54
C GLU A 386 9.10 8.70 -11.50
N LYS A 387 8.43 9.85 -11.38
CA LYS A 387 6.97 9.95 -11.25
C LYS A 387 6.41 11.03 -12.19
N PRO A 388 6.51 10.83 -13.52
CA PRO A 388 6.09 11.84 -14.51
C PRO A 388 4.60 12.22 -14.41
N ALA A 389 3.75 11.36 -13.84
CA ALA A 389 2.35 11.70 -13.55
C ALA A 389 2.15 12.74 -12.43
N GLN A 390 3.21 13.10 -11.71
CA GLN A 390 3.19 14.07 -10.60
C GLN A 390 3.84 15.41 -10.97
N LYS A 391 3.85 15.76 -12.25
CA LYS A 391 4.28 17.07 -12.73
C LYS A 391 3.46 18.20 -12.11
N GLU A 392 4.13 19.30 -11.83
CA GLU A 392 3.51 20.54 -11.37
C GLU A 392 3.90 21.67 -12.32
N PHE A 393 2.89 22.40 -12.78
CA PHE A 393 2.99 23.49 -13.73
C PHE A 393 2.55 24.77 -13.02
N THR A 394 3.32 25.84 -13.15
CA THR A 394 2.89 27.17 -12.72
C THR A 394 2.60 28.00 -13.95
N PHE A 395 1.39 28.53 -14.02
CA PHE A 395 0.92 29.36 -15.10
C PHE A 395 0.69 30.79 -14.63
N GLY A 396 0.97 31.77 -15.50
CA GLY A 396 0.78 33.18 -15.19
C GLY A 396 2.05 33.87 -14.68
N MET A 397 1.93 35.17 -14.39
CA MET A 397 3.07 36.01 -14.07
C MET A 397 3.56 35.82 -12.64
N THR A 398 4.68 35.14 -12.48
CA THR A 398 5.49 35.25 -11.26
C THR A 398 6.12 36.65 -11.22
N ARG A 399 5.66 37.55 -10.33
CA ARG A 399 6.51 38.71 -9.97
C ARG A 399 7.53 38.27 -8.94
N ARG A 400 8.76 38.73 -9.15
CA ARG A 400 9.88 38.66 -8.22
C ARG A 400 9.53 39.45 -6.97
N THR A 401 9.49 38.78 -5.82
CA THR A 401 9.64 39.45 -4.52
C THR A 401 11.12 39.77 -4.29
N LEU A 402 11.37 40.83 -3.54
CA LEU A 402 12.70 41.34 -3.17
C LEU A 402 13.69 40.22 -2.75
N THR A 403 14.96 40.40 -3.17
CA THR A 403 16.16 39.57 -2.90
C THR A 403 16.16 38.11 -3.40
N ASP A 404 15.98 37.90 -4.71
CA ASP A 404 16.14 36.61 -5.41
C ASP A 404 17.47 35.87 -5.09
N ARG A 405 18.58 36.56 -4.81
CA ARG A 405 19.86 35.90 -4.48
C ARG A 405 19.86 35.24 -3.09
N GLN A 406 19.27 35.90 -2.08
CA GLN A 406 19.14 35.32 -0.73
C GLN A 406 18.08 34.21 -0.72
N VAL A 407 16.96 34.41 -1.42
CA VAL A 407 15.91 33.40 -1.58
C VAL A 407 16.39 32.20 -2.41
N ALA A 408 17.21 32.39 -3.45
CA ALA A 408 17.80 31.28 -4.20
C ALA A 408 18.79 30.47 -3.34
N ASN A 409 19.60 31.12 -2.50
CA ASN A 409 20.50 30.44 -1.58
C ASN A 409 19.74 29.70 -0.47
N MET A 410 18.70 30.32 0.12
CA MET A 410 17.82 29.67 1.09
C MET A 410 17.02 28.54 0.45
N GLY A 411 16.50 28.74 -0.77
CA GLY A 411 15.78 27.73 -1.55
C GLY A 411 16.66 26.54 -1.92
N THR A 412 17.91 26.78 -2.32
CA THR A 412 18.90 25.71 -2.56
C THR A 412 19.17 24.92 -1.29
N THR A 413 19.32 25.62 -0.15
CA THR A 413 19.53 24.97 1.15
C THR A 413 18.31 24.15 1.55
N ASN A 414 17.11 24.70 1.44
CA ASN A 414 15.85 24.00 1.75
C ASN A 414 15.65 22.78 0.85
N LEU A 415 15.95 22.89 -0.46
CA LEU A 415 15.85 21.77 -1.40
C LEU A 415 16.85 20.65 -1.09
N LEU A 416 18.08 20.99 -0.72
CA LEU A 416 19.10 20.01 -0.31
C LEU A 416 18.70 19.31 0.99
N VAL A 417 18.16 20.06 1.95
CA VAL A 417 17.67 19.52 3.23
C VAL A 417 16.45 18.62 2.99
N GLU A 418 15.46 19.04 2.21
CA GLU A 418 14.30 18.24 1.83
C GLU A 418 14.69 16.95 1.09
N SER A 419 15.64 17.03 0.16
CA SER A 419 16.13 15.84 -0.57
C SER A 419 16.94 14.90 0.31
N ALA A 420 17.71 15.41 1.27
CA ALA A 420 18.36 14.59 2.30
C ALA A 420 17.32 13.87 3.18
N TYR A 421 16.28 14.58 3.66
CA TYR A 421 15.19 13.99 4.44
C TYR A 421 14.40 12.93 3.66
N THR A 422 14.08 13.17 2.39
CA THR A 422 13.36 12.19 1.55
C THR A 422 14.22 10.97 1.24
N SER A 423 15.53 11.15 1.03
CA SER A 423 16.50 10.06 0.88
C SER A 423 16.58 9.18 2.14
N GLU A 424 16.56 9.80 3.32
CA GLU A 424 16.49 9.09 4.61
C GLU A 424 15.19 8.30 4.74
N LYS A 425 14.05 8.95 4.46
CA LYS A 425 12.74 8.30 4.48
C LYS A 425 12.65 7.11 3.53
N TYR A 426 13.23 7.22 2.34
CA TYR A 426 13.30 6.12 1.38
C TYR A 426 14.04 4.90 1.97
N HIS A 427 15.16 5.13 2.65
CA HIS A 427 15.91 4.06 3.32
C HIS A 427 15.09 3.43 4.46
N GLN A 428 14.44 4.26 5.30
CA GLN A 428 13.56 3.79 6.37
C GLN A 428 12.39 2.96 5.84
N ASP A 429 11.76 3.38 4.74
CA ASP A 429 10.66 2.65 4.11
C ASP A 429 11.15 1.33 3.48
N MET A 430 12.35 1.31 2.90
CA MET A 430 12.98 0.07 2.42
C MET A 430 13.27 -0.90 3.57
N LEU A 431 13.83 -0.41 4.69
CA LEU A 431 14.07 -1.22 5.88
C LEU A 431 12.77 -1.76 6.47
N LYS A 432 11.71 -0.94 6.56
CA LYS A 432 10.38 -1.40 7.00
C LYS A 432 9.85 -2.53 6.11
N ARG A 433 9.99 -2.40 4.78
CA ARG A 433 9.58 -3.46 3.84
C ARG A 433 10.41 -4.73 4.02
N LEU A 434 11.72 -4.59 4.22
CA LEU A 434 12.61 -5.72 4.46
C LEU A 434 12.29 -6.44 5.77
N PHE A 435 12.04 -5.68 6.85
CA PHE A 435 11.61 -6.25 8.13
C PHE A 435 10.25 -6.92 8.02
N ALA A 436 9.27 -6.32 7.32
CA ALA A 436 7.98 -6.94 7.07
C ALA A 436 8.11 -8.26 6.26
N ALA A 437 8.97 -8.29 5.25
CA ALA A 437 9.25 -9.50 4.48
C ALA A 437 9.94 -10.58 5.33
N SER A 438 10.88 -10.19 6.19
CA SER A 438 11.55 -11.09 7.14
C SER A 438 10.58 -11.66 8.18
N GLU A 439 9.69 -10.83 8.73
CA GLU A 439 8.62 -11.28 9.63
C GLU A 439 7.65 -12.24 8.94
N GLN A 440 7.30 -11.97 7.68
CA GLN A 440 6.44 -12.88 6.92
C GLN A 440 7.13 -14.22 6.65
N ALA A 441 8.39 -14.22 6.21
CA ALA A 441 9.16 -15.45 6.01
C ALA A 441 9.29 -16.27 7.30
N LYS A 442 9.39 -15.61 8.46
CA LYS A 442 9.39 -16.27 9.76
C LYS A 442 8.03 -16.91 10.08
N LYS A 443 6.92 -16.21 9.83
CA LYS A 443 5.57 -16.76 9.99
C LYS A 443 5.32 -17.97 9.09
N ASP A 444 5.73 -17.89 7.83
CA ASP A 444 5.57 -18.98 6.86
C ASP A 444 6.39 -20.22 7.29
N SER A 445 7.61 -20.00 7.82
CA SER A 445 8.44 -21.06 8.41
C SER A 445 7.81 -21.67 9.67
N ASP A 446 7.24 -20.86 10.55
CA ASP A 446 6.58 -21.33 11.78
C ASP A 446 5.29 -22.11 11.45
N GLU A 447 4.56 -21.73 10.40
CA GLU A 447 3.37 -22.43 9.93
C GLU A 447 3.70 -23.77 9.26
N ALA A 448 4.78 -23.83 8.48
CA ALA A 448 5.32 -25.08 7.95
C ALA A 448 5.75 -26.05 9.08
N ALA A 449 6.36 -25.52 10.16
CA ALA A 449 6.75 -26.30 11.33
C ALA A 449 5.55 -26.85 12.13
N LYS A 450 4.45 -26.07 12.24
CA LYS A 450 3.18 -26.53 12.84
C LYS A 450 2.54 -27.66 12.05
N THR A 451 2.61 -27.58 10.73
CA THR A 451 2.07 -28.63 9.85
C THR A 451 2.84 -29.94 10.02
N ALA A 452 4.15 -29.91 10.27
CA ALA A 452 4.95 -31.11 10.53
C ALA A 452 4.78 -31.68 11.95
N THR A 453 4.59 -30.83 12.96
CA THR A 453 4.42 -31.25 14.37
C THR A 453 3.04 -31.84 14.67
N ASN A 454 2.04 -31.55 13.83
CA ASN A 454 0.71 -32.17 13.95
C ASN A 454 0.68 -33.66 13.58
N PHE A 455 1.68 -34.16 12.85
CA PHE A 455 1.71 -35.56 12.39
C PHE A 455 2.66 -36.45 13.18
N LEU A 456 3.72 -35.91 13.77
CA LEU A 456 4.78 -36.69 14.39
C LEU A 456 5.15 -36.08 15.74
N GLU A 457 4.91 -36.83 16.80
CA GLU A 457 5.31 -36.50 18.17
C GLU A 457 6.23 -37.61 18.69
N TYR A 458 7.36 -37.25 19.30
CA TYR A 458 8.21 -38.22 20.01
C TYR A 458 8.41 -37.79 21.45
N THR A 459 8.12 -38.68 22.39
CA THR A 459 8.56 -38.52 23.78
C THR A 459 9.33 -39.76 24.24
N PRO A 460 10.35 -39.62 25.10
CA PRO A 460 11.08 -40.77 25.63
C PRO A 460 10.18 -41.82 26.30
N GLN A 461 9.06 -41.39 26.88
CA GLN A 461 8.10 -42.25 27.57
C GLN A 461 7.13 -42.97 26.61
N ASN A 462 6.70 -42.29 25.54
CA ASN A 462 5.62 -42.77 24.67
C ASN A 462 6.10 -43.20 23.27
N GLY A 463 7.39 -43.08 22.97
CA GLY A 463 7.95 -43.40 21.66
C GLY A 463 7.47 -42.45 20.56
N LEU A 464 7.43 -42.93 19.31
CA LEU A 464 6.96 -42.15 18.16
C LEU A 464 5.44 -42.31 18.02
N ILE A 465 4.72 -41.20 18.08
CA ILE A 465 3.28 -41.09 17.90
C ILE A 465 3.01 -40.42 16.56
N VAL A 466 2.20 -41.08 15.74
CA VAL A 466 1.61 -40.52 14.52
C VAL A 466 0.14 -40.23 14.80
N ARG A 467 -0.24 -38.94 14.80
CA ARG A 467 -1.63 -38.48 15.07
C ARG A 467 -2.00 -37.31 14.18
N HIS A 468 -3.22 -36.81 14.28
CA HIS A 468 -3.64 -35.56 13.65
C HIS A 468 -4.75 -34.92 14.48
N ASP A 469 -4.67 -33.60 14.71
CA ASP A 469 -5.63 -32.90 15.59
C ASP A 469 -7.08 -32.95 15.09
N SER A 470 -7.30 -33.07 13.78
CA SER A 470 -8.65 -33.24 13.22
C SER A 470 -9.22 -34.66 13.37
N LEU A 471 -8.43 -35.63 13.85
CA LEU A 471 -8.82 -37.02 14.03
C LEU A 471 -8.63 -37.44 15.50
N PRO A 472 -9.34 -36.82 16.45
CA PRO A 472 -9.18 -37.11 17.87
C PRO A 472 -9.48 -38.58 18.16
N GLY A 473 -8.59 -39.24 18.89
CA GLY A 473 -8.70 -40.67 19.25
C GLY A 473 -8.09 -41.65 18.25
N LYS A 474 -7.65 -41.18 17.06
CA LYS A 474 -6.93 -42.01 16.08
C LYS A 474 -5.43 -41.74 16.15
N GLN A 475 -4.65 -42.78 16.45
CA GLN A 475 -3.19 -42.66 16.47
C GLN A 475 -2.48 -44.00 16.25
N VAL A 476 -1.27 -43.93 15.71
CA VAL A 476 -0.31 -45.05 15.66
C VAL A 476 0.85 -44.72 16.58
N GLN A 477 1.21 -45.63 17.47
CA GLN A 477 2.26 -45.44 18.44
C GLN A 477 3.30 -46.55 18.33
N ILE A 478 4.55 -46.18 18.10
CA ILE A 478 5.71 -47.08 18.08
C ILE A 478 6.43 -46.94 19.42
N LEU A 479 6.41 -48.00 20.22
CA LEU A 479 7.01 -48.09 21.55
C LEU A 479 8.23 -49.01 21.53
N ASN A 480 8.98 -49.03 22.63
CA ASN A 480 10.07 -49.98 22.81
C ASN A 480 9.59 -51.44 22.89
N ASP A 481 8.34 -51.68 23.28
CA ASP A 481 7.75 -53.00 23.51
C ASP A 481 6.77 -53.45 22.42
N GLY A 482 6.51 -52.62 21.40
CA GLY A 482 5.59 -52.97 20.31
C GLY A 482 5.03 -51.79 19.53
N ILE A 483 4.03 -52.08 18.70
CA ILE A 483 3.29 -51.10 17.89
C ILE A 483 1.81 -51.15 18.29
N ARG A 484 1.22 -49.99 18.58
CA ARG A 484 -0.20 -49.84 18.89
C ARG A 484 -0.90 -49.01 17.82
N VAL A 485 -2.00 -49.54 17.29
CA VAL A 485 -2.93 -48.81 16.42
C VAL A 485 -4.22 -48.61 17.20
N MET A 486 -4.61 -47.35 17.41
CA MET A 486 -5.72 -46.97 18.28
C MET A 486 -6.79 -46.19 17.52
N ASP A 487 -8.05 -46.51 17.83
CA ASP A 487 -9.24 -45.77 17.43
C ASP A 487 -10.22 -45.71 18.61
N GLY A 488 -10.09 -44.68 19.45
CA GLY A 488 -10.86 -44.56 20.69
C GLY A 488 -10.55 -45.70 21.67
N SER A 489 -11.55 -46.51 22.02
CA SER A 489 -11.37 -47.70 22.89
C SER A 489 -10.86 -48.92 22.14
N SER A 490 -10.89 -48.91 20.80
CA SER A 490 -10.43 -50.02 19.99
C SER A 490 -8.92 -49.96 19.79
N MET A 491 -8.26 -51.10 19.94
CA MET A 491 -6.80 -51.19 19.81
C MET A 491 -6.36 -52.49 19.16
N VAL A 492 -5.39 -52.38 18.25
CA VAL A 492 -4.52 -53.48 17.84
C VAL A 492 -3.15 -53.25 18.47
N ASN A 493 -2.71 -54.18 19.31
CA ASN A 493 -1.40 -54.14 19.95
C ASN A 493 -0.54 -55.29 19.42
N ILE A 494 0.55 -54.94 18.73
CA ILE A 494 1.49 -55.87 18.12
C ILE A 494 2.74 -55.90 19.00
N GLN A 495 3.01 -57.05 19.61
CA GLN A 495 4.18 -57.31 20.44
C GLN A 495 5.04 -58.41 19.80
N ALA A 496 6.28 -58.57 20.26
CA ALA A 496 7.24 -59.51 19.65
C ALA A 496 6.75 -60.97 19.59
N ASN A 497 5.82 -61.37 20.46
CA ASN A 497 5.33 -62.74 20.59
C ASN A 497 3.80 -62.87 20.49
N ALA A 498 3.05 -61.79 20.26
CA ALA A 498 1.59 -61.80 20.26
C ALA A 498 0.97 -60.62 19.51
N ILE A 499 -0.25 -60.83 19.03
CA ILE A 499 -1.14 -59.77 18.56
C ILE A 499 -2.42 -59.81 19.41
N SER A 500 -2.78 -58.66 19.99
CA SER A 500 -4.02 -58.48 20.75
C SER A 500 -4.94 -57.50 20.03
N ILE A 501 -6.21 -57.86 19.87
CA ILE A 501 -7.25 -57.04 19.23
C ILE A 501 -8.41 -56.89 20.21
N THR A 502 -8.71 -55.67 20.62
CA THR A 502 -9.78 -55.39 21.60
C THR A 502 -10.62 -54.20 21.17
N ASP A 503 -11.92 -54.24 21.48
CA ASP A 503 -12.86 -53.11 21.39
C ASP A 503 -13.01 -52.35 22.72
N GLY A 504 -12.35 -52.83 23.78
CA GLY A 504 -12.44 -52.33 25.14
C GLY A 504 -13.33 -53.16 26.08
N MET A 505 -14.12 -54.12 25.57
CA MET A 505 -15.11 -54.90 26.32
C MET A 505 -14.97 -56.43 26.17
N GLY A 506 -14.22 -56.93 25.18
CA GLY A 506 -13.86 -58.34 25.02
C GLY A 506 -13.04 -58.59 23.76
N SER A 507 -12.09 -59.54 23.79
CA SER A 507 -11.07 -59.68 22.74
C SER A 507 -10.84 -61.12 22.27
N CYS A 508 -10.08 -61.23 21.18
CA CYS A 508 -9.29 -62.41 20.83
C CYS A 508 -7.78 -62.11 20.89
N SER A 509 -6.99 -63.13 21.21
CA SER A 509 -5.52 -63.06 21.18
C SER A 509 -4.98 -64.07 20.17
N ILE A 510 -4.00 -63.65 19.36
CA ILE A 510 -3.30 -64.51 18.39
C ILE A 510 -1.85 -64.66 18.81
N ASN A 511 -1.39 -65.89 18.94
CA ASN A 511 -0.01 -66.27 19.23
C ASN A 511 0.38 -67.49 18.38
N SER A 512 1.67 -67.84 18.37
CA SER A 512 2.17 -68.96 17.55
C SER A 512 1.51 -70.27 17.96
N GLY A 513 0.51 -70.71 17.18
CA GLY A 513 -0.19 -71.98 17.35
C GLY A 513 -1.61 -71.89 17.92
N SER A 514 -2.13 -70.72 18.30
CA SER A 514 -3.54 -70.62 18.75
C SER A 514 -4.20 -69.26 18.50
N ILE A 515 -5.53 -69.29 18.37
CA ILE A 515 -6.42 -68.13 18.47
C ILE A 515 -7.31 -68.36 19.68
N ILE A 516 -7.26 -67.47 20.67
CA ILE A 516 -8.02 -67.59 21.93
C ILE A 516 -9.16 -66.57 21.92
N PHE A 517 -10.41 -67.05 22.02
CA PHE A 517 -11.61 -66.21 22.20
C PHE A 517 -11.98 -66.16 23.69
N ASN A 518 -12.07 -64.96 24.28
CA ASN A 518 -12.27 -64.80 25.73
C ASN A 518 -13.75 -64.78 26.18
N GLY A 519 -14.71 -65.38 25.45
CA GLY A 519 -16.15 -65.18 25.68
C GLY A 519 -17.09 -66.40 25.60
N ILE A 520 -17.27 -67.11 26.72
CA ILE A 520 -18.55 -67.74 27.16
C ILE A 520 -18.65 -67.50 28.69
N ARG A 521 -19.65 -66.74 29.17
CA ARG A 521 -19.79 -66.37 30.60
C ARG A 521 -20.97 -67.12 31.23
N ASN A 522 -20.73 -68.03 32.18
CA ASN A 522 -21.78 -68.66 33.01
C ASN A 522 -22.22 -67.70 34.14
N SER A 523 -23.35 -67.00 34.00
CA SER A 523 -23.94 -66.20 35.10
C SER A 523 -25.17 -66.91 35.69
N LYS A 524 -25.22 -67.03 37.03
CA LYS A 524 -26.45 -67.45 37.74
C LYS A 524 -27.47 -66.33 37.60
N ILE A 525 -28.56 -66.60 36.87
CA ILE A 525 -29.62 -65.63 36.60
C ILE A 525 -30.57 -65.53 37.80
N PHE A 526 -30.94 -66.68 38.38
CA PHE A 526 -31.99 -66.73 39.40
C PHE A 526 -31.85 -67.94 40.34
N GLU A 527 -32.36 -67.82 41.56
CA GLU A 527 -32.50 -68.91 42.52
C GLU A 527 -33.88 -68.84 43.20
N TRP A 528 -34.64 -69.92 43.15
CA TRP A 528 -35.96 -69.98 43.79
C TRP A 528 -35.82 -70.23 45.31
N PRO A 529 -36.53 -69.45 46.14
CA PRO A 529 -36.46 -69.61 47.59
C PRO A 529 -37.28 -70.82 48.06
N TYR A 530 -36.71 -71.61 48.97
CA TYR A 530 -37.39 -72.69 49.68
C TYR A 530 -37.06 -72.62 51.17
N GLN A 531 -37.98 -73.11 52.00
CA GLN A 531 -37.66 -73.44 53.38
C GLN A 531 -36.64 -74.57 53.41
N LYS A 532 -35.83 -74.64 54.47
CA LYS A 532 -34.84 -75.70 54.64
C LYS A 532 -35.12 -76.46 55.93
N ASP A 533 -34.95 -77.77 55.91
CA ASP A 533 -34.96 -78.59 57.13
C ASP A 533 -33.71 -78.34 57.98
N SER A 534 -33.63 -79.01 59.14
CA SER A 534 -32.48 -78.91 60.06
C SER A 534 -31.15 -79.40 59.47
N HIS A 535 -31.17 -80.06 58.31
CA HIS A 535 -29.99 -80.54 57.58
C HIS A 535 -29.65 -79.65 56.37
N GLY A 536 -30.39 -78.54 56.16
CA GLY A 536 -30.18 -77.61 55.06
C GLY A 536 -30.81 -78.03 53.73
N ASN A 537 -31.57 -79.12 53.69
CA ASN A 537 -32.26 -79.59 52.49
C ASN A 537 -33.50 -78.75 52.24
N ARG A 538 -33.75 -78.38 50.99
CA ARG A 538 -34.94 -77.60 50.61
C ARG A 538 -36.21 -78.44 50.78
N ILE A 539 -37.16 -77.97 51.56
CA ILE A 539 -38.46 -78.59 51.84
C ILE A 539 -39.62 -77.71 51.36
N GLY A 540 -40.78 -78.34 51.17
CA GLY A 540 -42.00 -77.68 50.71
C GLY A 540 -42.28 -77.85 49.21
N GLU A 541 -43.48 -77.44 48.83
CA GLU A 541 -44.03 -77.52 47.48
C GLU A 541 -43.60 -76.33 46.60
N PHE A 542 -43.52 -76.55 45.29
CA PHE A 542 -43.45 -75.50 44.29
C PHE A 542 -44.76 -75.45 43.49
N THR A 543 -45.60 -74.48 43.79
CA THR A 543 -46.86 -74.26 43.06
C THR A 543 -46.60 -73.75 41.65
N ALA A 544 -47.42 -74.17 40.69
CA ALA A 544 -47.38 -73.66 39.32
C ALA A 544 -47.42 -72.11 39.29
N GLN A 545 -46.43 -71.49 38.66
CA GLN A 545 -46.28 -70.03 38.63
C GLN A 545 -45.43 -69.56 37.44
N THR A 546 -45.47 -68.25 37.17
CA THR A 546 -44.55 -67.58 36.25
C THR A 546 -43.58 -66.71 37.04
N THR A 547 -42.28 -66.93 36.84
CA THR A 547 -41.22 -66.08 37.38
C THR A 547 -40.80 -65.10 36.30
N LYS A 548 -41.07 -63.81 36.51
CA LYS A 548 -40.68 -62.73 35.60
C LYS A 548 -39.19 -62.45 35.75
N ILE A 549 -38.44 -62.70 34.67
CA ILE A 549 -36.99 -62.54 34.60
C ILE A 549 -36.71 -62.09 33.17
N ASP A 550 -35.89 -61.05 33.00
CA ASP A 550 -35.45 -60.66 31.66
C ASP A 550 -34.45 -61.68 31.14
N LEU A 551 -34.89 -62.41 30.12
CA LEU A 551 -34.13 -63.43 29.42
C LEU A 551 -33.88 -63.04 27.94
N SER A 552 -34.15 -61.79 27.54
CA SER A 552 -34.08 -61.33 26.15
C SER A 552 -32.67 -61.38 25.53
N SER A 553 -31.63 -61.36 26.36
CA SER A 553 -30.23 -61.46 25.92
C SER A 553 -29.68 -62.89 25.88
N TYR A 554 -30.48 -63.91 26.20
CA TYR A 554 -30.03 -65.30 26.26
C TYR A 554 -30.65 -66.15 25.16
N SER A 555 -29.83 -66.94 24.48
CA SER A 555 -30.30 -67.92 23.49
C SER A 555 -30.89 -69.17 24.17
N SER A 556 -30.36 -69.55 25.33
CA SER A 556 -30.85 -70.66 26.16
C SER A 556 -30.51 -70.49 27.63
N VAL A 557 -31.20 -71.23 28.50
CA VAL A 557 -30.97 -71.25 29.94
C VAL A 557 -30.78 -72.68 30.45
N MET A 558 -29.89 -72.89 31.42
CA MET A 558 -29.79 -74.14 32.16
C MET A 558 -30.58 -74.04 33.46
N LEU A 559 -31.65 -74.82 33.57
CA LEU A 559 -32.44 -74.97 34.79
C LEU A 559 -31.85 -76.08 35.65
N VAL A 560 -31.55 -75.77 36.90
CA VAL A 560 -31.25 -76.75 37.95
C VAL A 560 -32.53 -77.03 38.74
N TYR A 561 -32.89 -78.28 38.95
CA TYR A 561 -34.11 -78.69 39.67
C TYR A 561 -33.84 -79.90 40.57
N ASP A 562 -34.72 -80.16 41.54
CA ASP A 562 -34.67 -81.38 42.36
C ASP A 562 -36.03 -82.09 42.42
N THR A 563 -36.08 -83.23 43.10
CA THR A 563 -37.35 -83.85 43.50
C THR A 563 -37.33 -84.09 45.01
N HIS A 564 -38.46 -83.83 45.67
CA HIS A 564 -38.69 -84.18 47.07
C HIS A 564 -40.01 -84.96 47.15
N LYS A 565 -40.03 -86.04 47.92
CA LYS A 565 -41.25 -86.83 48.11
C LYS A 565 -41.43 -87.15 49.59
N GLY A 566 -42.56 -86.74 50.15
CA GLY A 566 -43.00 -87.12 51.49
C GLY A 566 -43.04 -88.64 51.70
N GLY A 567 -42.83 -89.07 52.95
CA GLY A 567 -42.89 -90.49 53.32
C GLY A 567 -44.30 -91.09 53.20
N THR A 568 -44.36 -92.40 53.00
CA THR A 568 -45.61 -93.17 53.09
C THR A 568 -45.62 -93.99 54.38
N TRP A 569 -46.74 -94.63 54.71
CA TRP A 569 -46.83 -95.57 55.84
C TRP A 569 -45.76 -96.68 55.80
N PHE A 570 -45.27 -97.05 54.60
CA PHE A 570 -44.33 -98.17 54.41
C PHE A 570 -42.89 -97.73 54.06
N ALA A 571 -42.62 -96.43 53.86
CA ALA A 571 -41.29 -95.96 53.48
C ALA A 571 -41.03 -94.50 53.91
N SER A 572 -39.84 -94.23 54.45
CA SER A 572 -39.34 -92.87 54.67
C SER A 572 -39.19 -92.16 53.31
N GLY A 573 -39.72 -90.95 53.21
CA GLY A 573 -39.57 -90.10 52.01
C GLY A 573 -38.12 -89.72 51.74
N GLY A 574 -37.85 -89.00 50.65
CA GLY A 574 -36.49 -88.60 50.28
C GLY A 574 -36.38 -87.60 49.15
N SER A 575 -35.15 -87.13 48.91
CA SER A 575 -34.78 -86.30 47.76
C SER A 575 -33.67 -86.95 46.96
N ALA A 576 -33.69 -86.80 45.64
CA ALA A 576 -32.76 -87.47 44.74
C ALA A 576 -31.58 -86.61 44.28
N GLY A 577 -31.38 -85.44 44.89
CA GLY A 577 -30.32 -84.49 44.51
C GLY A 577 -30.72 -83.54 43.37
N ARG A 578 -29.72 -82.82 42.83
CA ARG A 578 -29.90 -81.77 41.81
C ARG A 578 -29.71 -82.34 40.39
N LEU A 579 -30.62 -82.00 39.49
CA LEU A 579 -30.56 -82.29 38.05
C LEU A 579 -30.52 -81.00 37.25
N THR A 580 -30.10 -81.09 35.99
CA THR A 580 -30.08 -79.95 35.08
C THR A 580 -30.76 -80.27 33.74
N VAL A 581 -31.38 -79.25 33.14
CA VAL A 581 -31.91 -79.29 31.78
C VAL A 581 -31.63 -77.97 31.08
N VAL A 582 -31.24 -78.01 29.80
CA VAL A 582 -31.05 -76.82 28.97
C VAL A 582 -32.35 -76.56 28.21
N LEU A 583 -32.85 -75.33 28.30
CA LEU A 583 -34.12 -74.88 27.73
C LEU A 583 -33.88 -73.68 26.82
N PRO A 584 -34.32 -73.71 25.55
CA PRO A 584 -34.19 -72.55 24.66
C PRO A 584 -35.17 -71.44 25.07
N VAL A 585 -34.76 -70.18 24.93
CA VAL A 585 -35.62 -69.01 25.18
C VAL A 585 -36.46 -68.71 23.94
N ASN A 586 -37.43 -69.59 23.64
CA ASN A 586 -38.21 -69.53 22.39
C ASN A 586 -39.73 -69.52 22.57
N GLY A 587 -40.21 -69.38 23.81
CA GLY A 587 -41.63 -69.30 24.14
C GLY A 587 -42.40 -70.62 23.98
N GLN A 588 -41.75 -71.74 23.71
CA GLN A 588 -42.39 -73.06 23.62
C GLN A 588 -42.43 -73.77 24.98
N THR A 589 -43.42 -74.64 25.16
CA THR A 589 -43.57 -75.44 26.39
C THR A 589 -42.87 -76.79 26.22
N TYR A 590 -41.94 -77.09 27.12
CA TYR A 590 -41.24 -78.36 27.25
C TYR A 590 -41.69 -79.08 28.52
N SER A 591 -41.34 -80.36 28.66
CA SER A 591 -41.43 -81.06 29.93
C SER A 591 -40.04 -81.46 30.40
N TYR A 592 -39.76 -81.27 31.68
CA TYR A 592 -38.59 -81.82 32.32
C TYR A 592 -39.06 -82.82 33.37
N ALA A 593 -38.38 -83.95 33.42
CA ALA A 593 -38.80 -85.10 34.19
C ALA A 593 -37.64 -85.59 35.04
N TYR A 594 -38.02 -86.34 36.07
CA TYR A 594 -37.11 -87.12 36.86
C TYR A 594 -37.58 -88.58 36.85
N PRO A 595 -36.82 -89.49 36.23
CA PRO A 595 -37.15 -90.91 36.25
C PRO A 595 -36.77 -91.48 37.62
N TRP A 596 -37.77 -91.70 38.48
CA TRP A 596 -37.63 -92.44 39.73
C TRP A 596 -38.42 -93.76 39.65
N ASN A 597 -38.70 -94.40 40.79
CA ASN A 597 -39.59 -95.58 40.83
C ASN A 597 -40.97 -95.32 40.23
N THR A 598 -41.40 -94.06 40.22
CA THR A 598 -42.54 -93.50 39.49
C THR A 598 -42.01 -92.24 38.79
N VAL A 599 -42.37 -92.02 37.52
CA VAL A 599 -41.89 -90.85 36.78
C VAL A 599 -42.51 -89.60 37.37
N HIS A 600 -41.67 -88.62 37.70
CA HIS A 600 -42.08 -87.29 38.13
C HIS A 600 -41.81 -86.30 37.00
N TRP A 601 -42.69 -85.33 36.74
CA TRP A 601 -42.42 -84.31 35.72
C TRP A 601 -43.17 -83.01 35.93
N ARG A 602 -42.70 -81.96 35.24
CA ARG A 602 -43.35 -80.65 35.11
C ARG A 602 -43.23 -80.13 33.70
N THR A 603 -44.20 -79.33 33.28
CA THR A 603 -44.07 -78.49 32.09
C THR A 603 -43.36 -77.19 32.42
N VAL A 604 -42.54 -76.69 31.49
CA VAL A 604 -41.83 -75.41 31.58
C VAL A 604 -41.87 -74.69 30.24
N LYS A 605 -42.11 -73.37 30.25
CA LYS A 605 -42.04 -72.50 29.08
C LYS A 605 -41.09 -71.34 29.40
N VAL A 606 -40.11 -71.12 28.54
CA VAL A 606 -39.12 -70.03 28.69
C VAL A 606 -39.32 -69.02 27.56
N SER A 607 -39.55 -67.76 27.92
CA SER A 607 -39.68 -66.61 27.01
C SER A 607 -38.71 -65.51 27.41
N ASP A 608 -38.51 -64.54 26.52
CA ASP A 608 -37.72 -63.33 26.76
C ASP A 608 -38.06 -62.58 28.06
N THR A 609 -39.30 -62.69 28.54
CA THR A 609 -39.83 -61.98 29.71
C THR A 609 -40.00 -62.84 30.96
N GLY A 610 -39.65 -64.12 30.89
CA GLY A 610 -39.63 -64.99 32.07
C GLY A 610 -39.82 -66.47 31.77
N ILE A 611 -39.96 -67.23 32.86
CA ILE A 611 -40.09 -68.69 32.86
C ILE A 611 -41.37 -69.12 33.60
N THR A 612 -42.20 -69.92 32.95
CA THR A 612 -43.50 -70.39 33.46
C THR A 612 -43.44 -71.89 33.71
N PHE A 613 -43.82 -72.32 34.92
CA PHE A 613 -43.86 -73.71 35.35
C PHE A 613 -45.29 -74.19 35.57
N GLY A 614 -45.58 -75.42 35.15
CA GLY A 614 -46.81 -76.14 35.50
C GLY A 614 -46.73 -76.82 36.87
N SER A 615 -47.83 -77.48 37.25
CA SER A 615 -47.88 -78.30 38.46
C SER A 615 -46.98 -79.53 38.36
N GLY A 616 -46.48 -79.99 39.50
CA GLY A 616 -45.74 -81.24 39.62
C GLY A 616 -46.70 -82.41 39.46
N ASN A 617 -46.27 -83.38 38.65
CA ASN A 617 -47.05 -84.57 38.35
C ASN A 617 -46.23 -85.81 38.72
N GLU A 618 -46.89 -86.74 39.38
CA GLU A 618 -46.35 -88.04 39.73
C GLU A 618 -47.22 -89.13 39.10
N ARG A 619 -46.60 -90.04 38.36
CA ARG A 619 -47.30 -91.23 37.84
C ARG A 619 -47.69 -92.13 39.01
N THR A 620 -48.95 -92.51 39.09
CA THR A 620 -49.44 -93.51 40.03
C THR A 620 -49.79 -94.81 39.31
N SER A 621 -49.43 -95.93 39.95
CA SER A 621 -49.65 -97.27 39.42
C SER A 621 -50.12 -98.16 40.58
N ASP A 622 -51.30 -98.77 40.46
CA ASP A 622 -51.85 -99.67 41.49
C ASP A 622 -51.72 -101.14 41.10
N TYR A 623 -51.26 -101.94 42.07
CA TYR A 623 -50.97 -103.38 41.96
C TYR A 623 -51.74 -104.23 42.99
N LYS A 624 -52.63 -103.63 43.82
CA LYS A 624 -53.16 -104.20 45.08
C LYS A 624 -54.04 -105.45 45.01
N ASN A 625 -54.13 -106.18 43.89
CA ASN A 625 -54.88 -107.45 43.80
C ASN A 625 -54.19 -108.57 43.00
N ASN A 626 -52.88 -108.50 42.73
CA ASN A 626 -52.14 -109.58 42.05
C ASN A 626 -51.73 -110.73 43.01
N VAL A 627 -52.58 -111.07 43.99
CA VAL A 627 -52.36 -112.10 45.01
C VAL A 627 -53.00 -113.42 44.59
N ILE A 628 -52.72 -113.90 43.38
CA ILE A 628 -52.92 -115.30 43.01
C ILE A 628 -51.77 -115.63 42.03
N THR A 629 -50.86 -116.54 42.41
CA THR A 629 -49.70 -117.08 41.65
C THR A 629 -48.29 -116.48 41.78
N GLY A 630 -47.96 -115.72 42.83
CA GLY A 630 -46.57 -115.67 43.35
C GLY A 630 -45.46 -115.06 42.48
N VAL A 631 -45.80 -114.31 41.42
CA VAL A 631 -44.83 -113.48 40.66
C VAL A 631 -45.45 -112.11 40.43
N ILE A 632 -44.94 -111.06 41.11
CA ILE A 632 -45.33 -109.66 40.85
C ILE A 632 -44.41 -109.13 39.75
N HIS A 633 -44.95 -108.93 38.54
CA HIS A 633 -44.28 -108.15 37.51
C HIS A 633 -44.59 -106.66 37.74
N LEU A 634 -43.61 -105.89 38.25
CA LEU A 634 -43.71 -104.44 38.51
C LEU A 634 -43.88 -103.58 37.25
N GLU A 635 -43.92 -104.21 36.07
CA GLU A 635 -43.97 -103.54 34.76
C GLU A 635 -45.40 -103.43 34.21
N VAL A 636 -46.40 -104.12 34.80
CA VAL A 636 -47.78 -104.17 34.28
C VAL A 636 -48.81 -103.83 35.38
N PRO A 637 -49.06 -102.53 35.64
CA PRO A 637 -50.07 -102.10 36.60
C PRO A 637 -51.49 -102.33 36.10
N ILE A 638 -52.42 -102.63 37.02
CA ILE A 638 -53.84 -102.87 36.70
C ILE A 638 -54.55 -101.54 36.39
N THR A 639 -54.16 -100.47 37.08
CA THR A 639 -54.64 -99.12 36.81
C THR A 639 -53.47 -98.14 36.87
N ASP A 640 -53.35 -97.31 35.84
CA ASP A 640 -52.39 -96.21 35.78
C ASP A 640 -53.12 -94.87 35.88
N GLY A 641 -52.49 -93.91 36.57
CA GLY A 641 -53.00 -92.56 36.73
C GLY A 641 -51.88 -91.56 36.93
N VAL A 642 -52.27 -90.30 37.12
CA VAL A 642 -51.37 -89.20 37.46
C VAL A 642 -51.98 -88.46 38.62
N THR A 643 -51.19 -88.30 39.68
CA THR A 643 -51.59 -87.48 40.82
C THR A 643 -50.77 -86.20 40.80
N LYS A 644 -51.43 -85.08 41.08
CA LYS A 644 -50.75 -83.80 41.30
C LYS A 644 -49.89 -83.93 42.56
N ASN A 645 -48.60 -83.65 42.44
CA ASN A 645 -47.65 -83.59 43.55
C ASN A 645 -46.70 -82.40 43.32
N ASP A 646 -46.94 -81.27 43.99
CA ASP A 646 -46.11 -80.08 43.81
C ASP A 646 -44.75 -80.16 44.55
N GLU A 647 -44.41 -81.27 45.21
CA GLU A 647 -43.08 -81.49 45.81
C GLU A 647 -42.05 -82.07 44.82
N VAL A 648 -42.48 -82.52 43.64
CA VAL A 648 -41.58 -83.14 42.65
C VAL A 648 -41.13 -82.17 41.56
N CYS A 649 -39.95 -82.42 40.97
CA CYS A 649 -39.35 -81.62 39.89
C CYS A 649 -39.30 -80.10 40.18
N ARG A 650 -38.94 -79.70 41.40
CA ARG A 650 -38.98 -78.32 41.86
C ARG A 650 -37.78 -77.53 41.28
N PRO A 651 -38.00 -76.39 40.63
CA PRO A 651 -36.90 -75.58 40.10
C PRO A 651 -36.11 -74.95 41.24
N LEU A 652 -34.78 -74.93 41.12
CA LEU A 652 -33.84 -74.45 42.14
C LEU A 652 -33.05 -73.24 41.67
N GLU A 653 -32.36 -73.35 40.53
CA GLU A 653 -31.43 -72.32 40.05
C GLU A 653 -31.53 -72.21 38.52
N LEU A 654 -31.22 -71.03 37.97
CA LEU A 654 -31.22 -70.77 36.54
C LEU A 654 -29.89 -70.12 36.14
N TYR A 655 -29.26 -70.63 35.07
CA TYR A 655 -28.03 -70.08 34.50
C TYR A 655 -28.24 -69.72 33.03
N GLY A 656 -27.58 -68.66 32.55
CA GLY A 656 -27.75 -68.14 31.19
C GLY A 656 -26.63 -68.52 30.23
N PHE A 657 -26.99 -68.79 28.98
CA PHE A 657 -26.08 -68.84 27.85
C PHE A 657 -26.44 -67.71 26.88
N MET A 658 -25.50 -66.77 26.68
CA MET A 658 -25.65 -65.66 25.74
C MET A 658 -25.43 -66.17 24.32
#